data_AF-C9YDS2-F1
#
_entry.id   AF-C9YDS2-F1
#
_cell.length_a   1.000
_cell.length_b   1.000
_cell.length_c   1.000
_cell.angle_alpha   90.00
_cell.angle_beta   90.00
_cell.angle_gamma   90.00
#
_symmetry.space_group_name_H-M   'P 1'
#
loop_
_entity.id
_entity.type
_entity.pdbx_description
1 polymer ?
#
loop_
_entity_poly.entity_id
_entity_poly.type
_entity_poly.pdbx_seq_one_letter_code
_entity_poly.pdbx_strand_id
1 'polypeptide(L)'
;MLPRLKSLGVPLQEGSLPRVNVRHSSNQTPVVPAARTRYLAEISDTVRGYKKRAKEQARLAREIQQLRESGRMLREANPDKVNAVTAVTQLAAEREERMGAAERKLLTQWPEMQKAYAGDEYVVKIRDKEIRTALTTKSLSGTTIRKVALPQYEDHGEILKWLMLDNVPGSYPYTAGTFAFKREGEDPTRMFAGEGDAFRTNTRFKLLSSGMAAKRLSTAFDSVTLYGNDPDPRPDIYGKVGNSGVSIATIDDMKVLYGGFDLCNPSTSVSMTINGPAPSILAMFMNTAIDQNIDKFKADNGREPTDTEVAKIKEWVLANVRGTVQADILKEDQGQNTCIFSTEFSLKVMGDIAEYFVHHDVRNFYSVSISGYHIAEAGANPISQLAFTLSNGFTFVEAYLARGMHIDDFAPNLSFFFSNGMDPEYTVMGRVARRIWAVAMKEKYGANERSQKLKYHIQTSGRSLHAQEIQFNDIRTTLQALIAIYDNCNSLHTNAFDEAITTPTEDSVRRAMAIQLIINREWGLAKNENPNQGAFIIEELTELVEEAVLAEFERIAERGGVLGAMETGYQRGKIQDESMHYEMLKHTGELPIIGVNTFRNPHGDAVLDKLELARSTDDEKQNQLKRLADFHTLHAAESPTMLKKLQQAVIDNQNVFEVLMDAVRVCSLGQITSALFEVGGQYRRNM
;
A
#
# COMPACT_ATOMS: atom_id res chain seq x y z
N MET A 1 -25.63 5.48 42.36
CA MET A 1 -24.53 4.52 42.60
C MET A 1 -23.31 5.20 43.24
N LEU A 2 -22.76 6.26 42.65
CA LEU A 2 -21.63 7.04 43.18
C LEU A 2 -21.72 7.45 44.67
N PRO A 3 -22.84 8.02 45.18
CA PRO A 3 -22.95 8.37 46.61
C PRO A 3 -22.86 7.16 47.55
N ARG A 4 -23.35 5.99 47.10
CA ARG A 4 -23.28 4.73 47.86
C ARG A 4 -21.86 4.17 47.88
N LEU A 5 -21.14 4.22 46.76
CA LEU A 5 -19.74 3.82 46.68
C LEU A 5 -18.85 4.69 47.57
N LYS A 6 -19.09 6.01 47.58
CA LYS A 6 -18.43 6.94 48.51
C LYS A 6 -18.67 6.56 49.98
N SER A 7 -19.91 6.21 50.31
CA SER A 7 -20.27 5.78 51.67
C SER A 7 -19.65 4.43 52.09
N LEU A 8 -19.18 3.64 51.13
CA LEU A 8 -18.50 2.36 51.35
C LEU A 8 -16.96 2.50 51.34
N GLY A 9 -16.44 3.72 51.37
CA GLY A 9 -15.00 3.99 51.45
C GLY A 9 -14.24 3.88 50.13
N VAL A 10 -14.93 3.80 48.99
CA VAL A 10 -14.27 3.82 47.68
C VAL A 10 -13.77 5.25 47.40
N PRO A 11 -12.46 5.46 47.18
CA PRO A 11 -11.94 6.75 46.76
C PRO A 11 -12.50 7.09 45.37
N LEU A 12 -13.23 8.19 45.27
CA LEU A 12 -13.84 8.66 44.02
C LEU A 12 -13.02 9.82 43.47
N GLN A 13 -12.65 9.73 42.20
CA GLN A 13 -12.15 10.86 41.42
C GLN A 13 -13.32 11.51 40.67
N GLU A 14 -13.18 12.80 40.36
CA GLU A 14 -14.14 13.50 39.53
C GLU A 14 -14.06 12.94 38.09
N GLY A 15 -15.22 12.68 37.47
CA GLY A 15 -15.25 12.11 36.13
C GLY A 15 -14.74 13.11 35.11
N SER A 16 -13.88 12.67 34.19
CA SER A 16 -13.31 13.48 33.09
C SER A 16 -14.31 13.81 31.99
N LEU A 17 -15.43 13.08 31.92
CA LEU A 17 -16.47 13.27 30.91
C LEU A 17 -17.61 14.17 31.43
N PRO A 18 -18.19 15.04 30.58
CA PRO A 18 -19.37 15.84 30.94
C PRO A 18 -20.54 14.96 31.40
N ARG A 19 -21.32 15.46 32.37
CA ARG A 19 -22.56 14.77 32.78
C ARG A 19 -23.59 14.86 31.67
N VAL A 20 -23.97 13.71 31.11
CA VAL A 20 -24.97 13.60 30.05
C VAL A 20 -26.37 13.62 30.65
N ASN A 21 -27.22 14.53 30.18
CA ASN A 21 -28.62 14.68 30.65
C ASN A 21 -29.64 13.97 29.76
N VAL A 22 -29.19 13.27 28.71
CA VAL A 22 -30.04 12.52 27.77
C VAL A 22 -29.95 11.01 28.01
N ARG A 23 -31.02 10.28 27.65
CA ARG A 23 -31.11 8.81 27.79
C ARG A 23 -30.77 8.03 26.51
N HIS A 24 -30.45 8.74 25.44
CA HIS A 24 -29.98 8.19 24.16
C HIS A 24 -28.62 8.78 23.83
N SER A 25 -27.80 8.07 23.05
CA SER A 25 -26.53 8.61 22.55
C SER A 25 -26.80 9.87 21.73
N SER A 26 -26.14 10.99 22.05
CA SER A 26 -26.46 12.32 21.49
C SER A 26 -25.73 12.66 20.19
N ASN A 27 -24.72 11.89 19.79
CA ASN A 27 -24.10 11.87 18.46
C ASN A 27 -22.80 11.07 18.55
N GLN A 28 -22.69 10.02 17.74
CA GLN A 28 -21.39 9.59 17.21
C GLN A 28 -21.56 9.61 15.70
N THR A 29 -20.77 10.43 15.00
CA THR A 29 -20.72 10.40 13.55
C THR A 29 -20.20 9.01 13.16
N PRO A 30 -21.03 8.14 12.57
CA PRO A 30 -20.56 6.82 12.18
C PRO A 30 -19.45 6.99 11.15
N VAL A 31 -18.40 6.14 11.24
CA VAL A 31 -17.26 6.20 10.31
C VAL A 31 -17.73 6.11 8.86
N VAL A 32 -18.69 5.22 8.58
CA VAL A 32 -19.41 5.17 7.30
C VAL A 32 -20.91 5.38 7.58
N PRO A 33 -21.55 6.39 6.97
CA PRO A 33 -22.98 6.64 7.16
C PRO A 33 -23.84 5.46 6.69
N ALA A 34 -24.96 5.22 7.38
CA ALA A 34 -25.89 4.13 7.05
C ALA A 34 -26.43 4.18 5.60
N ALA A 35 -26.55 5.38 5.02
CA ALA A 35 -26.95 5.56 3.62
C ALA A 35 -25.89 5.06 2.61
N ARG A 36 -24.63 4.90 3.06
CA ARG A 36 -23.51 4.43 2.24
C ARG A 36 -23.15 2.98 2.51
N THR A 37 -23.85 2.26 3.39
CA THR A 37 -23.52 0.88 3.80
C THR A 37 -23.32 -0.12 2.66
N ARG A 38 -23.96 0.08 1.50
CA ARG A 38 -23.85 -0.80 0.32
C ARG A 38 -22.82 -0.33 -0.73
N TYR A 39 -21.93 0.59 -0.40
CA TYR A 39 -20.90 1.14 -1.29
C TYR A 39 -20.14 0.09 -2.12
N LEU A 40 -19.76 -1.04 -1.52
CA LEU A 40 -19.04 -2.12 -2.23
C LEU A 40 -19.89 -2.76 -3.34
N ALA A 41 -21.19 -2.94 -3.13
CA ALA A 41 -22.09 -3.46 -4.17
C ALA A 41 -22.23 -2.45 -5.32
N GLU A 42 -22.33 -1.16 -5.01
CA GLU A 42 -22.39 -0.10 -6.03
C GLU A 42 -21.10 -0.04 -6.87
N ILE A 43 -19.94 -0.32 -6.26
CA ILE A 43 -18.65 -0.43 -6.96
C ILE A 43 -18.65 -1.66 -7.87
N SER A 44 -19.12 -2.82 -7.39
CA SER A 44 -19.27 -4.02 -8.21
C SER A 44 -20.15 -3.77 -9.44
N ASP A 45 -21.30 -3.12 -9.27
CA ASP A 45 -22.18 -2.75 -10.38
C ASP A 45 -21.51 -1.78 -11.36
N THR A 46 -20.74 -0.82 -10.83
CA THR A 46 -19.97 0.15 -11.65
C THR A 46 -18.95 -0.56 -12.53
N VAL A 47 -18.15 -1.47 -11.97
CA VAL A 47 -17.11 -2.19 -12.71
C VAL A 47 -17.72 -3.14 -13.74
N ARG A 48 -18.78 -3.88 -13.38
CA ARG A 48 -19.51 -4.73 -14.34
C ARG A 48 -20.15 -3.91 -15.46
N GLY A 49 -20.73 -2.75 -15.13
CA GLY A 49 -21.29 -1.80 -16.08
C GLY A 49 -20.24 -1.28 -17.07
N TYR A 50 -19.05 -0.91 -16.59
CA TYR A 50 -17.91 -0.51 -17.43
C TYR A 50 -17.52 -1.61 -18.42
N LYS A 51 -17.37 -2.86 -17.95
CA LYS A 51 -17.01 -3.99 -18.80
C LYS A 51 -18.08 -4.31 -19.84
N LYS A 52 -19.36 -4.21 -19.47
CA LYS A 52 -20.48 -4.36 -20.39
C LYS A 52 -20.42 -3.31 -21.50
N ARG A 53 -20.22 -2.04 -21.14
CA ARG A 53 -20.01 -0.94 -22.10
C ARG A 53 -18.82 -1.21 -23.02
N ALA A 54 -17.68 -1.65 -22.50
CA ALA A 54 -16.51 -1.97 -23.31
C ALA A 54 -16.81 -3.06 -24.37
N LYS A 55 -17.52 -4.13 -23.97
CA LYS A 55 -17.94 -5.19 -24.89
C LYS A 55 -18.95 -4.71 -25.94
N GLU A 56 -19.92 -3.89 -25.55
CA GLU A 56 -20.92 -3.32 -26.45
C GLU A 56 -20.29 -2.36 -27.48
N GLN A 57 -19.40 -1.48 -27.03
CA GLN A 57 -18.70 -0.52 -27.88
C GLN A 57 -17.71 -1.23 -28.82
N ALA A 58 -17.00 -2.25 -28.34
CA ALA A 58 -16.16 -3.11 -29.18
C ALA A 58 -16.97 -3.82 -30.28
N ARG A 59 -18.17 -4.32 -29.96
CA ARG A 59 -19.07 -4.90 -30.97
C ARG A 59 -19.47 -3.86 -32.01
N LEU A 60 -19.84 -2.64 -31.60
CA LEU A 60 -20.16 -1.56 -32.54
C LEU A 60 -18.97 -1.21 -33.43
N ALA A 61 -17.76 -1.09 -32.87
CA ALA A 61 -16.55 -0.81 -33.64
C ALA A 61 -16.29 -1.86 -34.73
N ARG A 62 -16.44 -3.14 -34.38
CA ARG A 62 -16.35 -4.28 -35.31
C ARG A 62 -17.41 -4.20 -36.42
N GLU A 63 -18.68 -4.00 -36.05
CA GLU A 63 -19.78 -3.88 -37.01
C GLU A 63 -19.55 -2.72 -37.98
N ILE A 64 -19.11 -1.55 -37.48
CA ILE A 64 -18.79 -0.37 -38.30
C ILE A 64 -17.68 -0.70 -39.31
N GLN A 65 -16.58 -1.32 -38.86
CA GLN A 65 -15.48 -1.70 -39.74
C GLN A 65 -15.94 -2.71 -40.81
N GLN A 66 -16.64 -3.78 -40.40
CA GLN A 66 -17.12 -4.82 -41.31
C GLN A 66 -18.08 -4.29 -42.37
N LEU A 67 -18.99 -3.38 -42.00
CA LEU A 67 -19.93 -2.75 -42.93
C LEU A 67 -19.22 -1.84 -43.93
N ARG A 68 -18.24 -1.05 -43.47
CA ARG A 68 -17.43 -0.19 -44.34
C ARG A 68 -16.57 -0.99 -45.30
N GLU A 69 -15.91 -2.06 -44.83
CA GLU A 69 -15.10 -2.94 -45.67
C GLU A 69 -15.96 -3.72 -46.68
N SER A 70 -17.14 -4.17 -46.28
CA SER A 70 -18.12 -4.76 -47.20
C SER A 70 -18.55 -3.76 -48.28
N GLY A 71 -18.80 -2.50 -47.92
CA GLY A 71 -19.11 -1.43 -48.88
C GLY A 71 -17.97 -1.15 -49.86
N ARG A 72 -16.71 -1.16 -49.38
CA ARG A 72 -15.51 -1.05 -50.23
C ARG A 72 -15.42 -2.21 -51.22
N MET A 73 -15.51 -3.45 -50.74
CA MET A 73 -15.44 -4.65 -51.59
C MET A 73 -16.56 -4.69 -52.63
N LEU A 74 -17.79 -4.29 -52.26
CA LEU A 74 -18.91 -4.20 -53.19
C LEU A 74 -18.64 -3.18 -54.31
N ARG A 75 -18.08 -2.02 -53.96
CA ARG A 75 -17.74 -0.96 -54.91
C ARG A 75 -16.63 -1.40 -55.86
N GLU A 76 -15.63 -2.14 -55.36
CA GLU A 76 -14.54 -2.69 -56.17
C GLU A 76 -15.01 -3.79 -57.12
N ALA A 77 -15.87 -4.69 -56.65
CA ALA A 77 -16.38 -5.80 -57.44
C ALA A 77 -17.35 -5.34 -58.54
N ASN A 78 -18.20 -4.35 -58.24
CA ASN A 78 -19.12 -3.78 -59.23
C ASN A 78 -19.51 -2.34 -58.85
N PRO A 79 -18.92 -1.32 -59.50
CA PRO A 79 -19.22 0.09 -59.25
C PRO A 79 -20.69 0.46 -59.43
N ASP A 80 -21.45 -0.27 -60.25
CA ASP A 80 -22.85 0.02 -60.55
C ASP A 80 -23.82 -0.47 -59.46
N LYS A 81 -23.35 -1.26 -58.48
CA LYS A 81 -24.15 -1.71 -57.32
C LYS A 81 -24.33 -0.63 -56.24
N VAL A 82 -24.66 0.59 -56.65
CA VAL A 82 -24.78 1.77 -55.76
C VAL A 82 -25.74 1.55 -54.60
N ASN A 83 -26.88 0.89 -54.85
CA ASN A 83 -27.88 0.62 -53.80
C ASN A 83 -27.35 -0.31 -52.70
N ALA A 84 -26.57 -1.33 -53.06
CA ALA A 84 -25.98 -2.27 -52.10
C ALA A 84 -24.90 -1.58 -51.26
N VAL A 85 -24.05 -0.77 -51.90
CA VAL A 85 -23.04 0.05 -51.22
C VAL A 85 -23.70 1.03 -50.25
N THR A 86 -24.75 1.72 -50.70
CA THR A 86 -25.48 2.71 -49.89
C THR A 86 -26.13 2.08 -48.68
N ALA A 87 -26.76 0.91 -48.83
CA ALA A 87 -27.40 0.19 -47.72
C ALA A 87 -26.38 -0.15 -46.61
N VAL A 88 -25.21 -0.69 -46.96
CA VAL A 88 -24.19 -1.03 -45.96
C VAL A 88 -23.52 0.20 -45.35
N THR A 89 -23.29 1.28 -46.11
CA THR A 89 -22.74 2.52 -45.54
C THR A 89 -23.73 3.25 -44.64
N GLN A 90 -25.04 3.20 -44.95
CA GLN A 90 -26.08 3.73 -44.06
C GLN A 90 -26.12 2.96 -42.74
N LEU A 91 -26.10 1.63 -42.79
CA LEU A 91 -26.02 0.82 -41.58
C LEU A 91 -24.78 1.16 -40.75
N ALA A 92 -23.62 1.40 -41.38
CA ALA A 92 -22.40 1.79 -40.68
C ALA A 92 -22.56 3.14 -39.95
N ALA A 93 -23.17 4.13 -40.61
CA ALA A 93 -23.46 5.44 -40.01
C ALA A 93 -24.38 5.33 -38.77
N GLU A 94 -25.42 4.49 -38.83
CA GLU A 94 -26.31 4.24 -37.69
C GLU A 94 -25.57 3.65 -36.47
N ARG A 95 -24.57 2.78 -36.70
CA ARG A 95 -23.76 2.23 -35.58
C ARG A 95 -22.80 3.27 -35.05
N GLU A 96 -22.25 4.12 -35.92
CA GLU A 96 -21.35 5.21 -35.53
C GLU A 96 -22.05 6.23 -34.64
N GLU A 97 -23.31 6.57 -34.91
CA GLU A 97 -24.14 7.43 -34.03
C GLU A 97 -24.32 6.86 -32.62
N ARG A 98 -24.38 5.53 -32.49
CA ARG A 98 -24.49 4.82 -31.21
C ARG A 98 -23.15 4.65 -30.49
N MET A 99 -22.04 4.89 -31.19
CA MET A 99 -20.71 4.77 -30.63
C MET A 99 -20.40 5.99 -29.74
N GLY A 100 -19.90 5.75 -28.54
CA GLY A 100 -19.55 6.81 -27.62
C GLY A 100 -18.39 7.69 -28.13
N ALA A 101 -18.42 8.97 -27.79
CA ALA A 101 -17.43 9.94 -28.27
C ALA A 101 -16.00 9.62 -27.76
N ALA A 102 -15.88 9.12 -26.51
CA ALA A 102 -14.60 8.72 -25.94
C ALA A 102 -14.01 7.51 -26.66
N GLU A 103 -14.85 6.52 -26.97
CA GLU A 103 -14.48 5.30 -27.67
C GLU A 103 -14.09 5.56 -29.13
N ARG A 104 -14.83 6.44 -29.80
CA ARG A 104 -14.47 6.90 -31.15
C ARG A 104 -13.10 7.57 -31.14
N LYS A 105 -12.84 8.43 -30.16
CA LYS A 105 -11.54 9.09 -29.98
C LYS A 105 -10.40 8.08 -29.76
N LEU A 106 -10.62 7.03 -28.97
CA LEU A 106 -9.63 5.96 -28.76
C LEU A 106 -9.23 5.31 -30.09
N LEU A 107 -10.19 4.92 -30.94
CA LEU A 107 -9.89 4.36 -32.26
C LEU A 107 -9.21 5.35 -33.19
N THR A 108 -9.64 6.61 -33.20
CA THR A 108 -9.00 7.66 -34.02
C THR A 108 -7.54 7.91 -33.62
N GLN A 109 -7.21 7.76 -32.32
CA GLN A 109 -5.87 7.97 -31.80
C GLN A 109 -4.95 6.74 -31.92
N TRP A 110 -5.49 5.56 -32.22
CA TRP A 110 -4.73 4.32 -32.30
C TRP A 110 -3.55 4.36 -33.28
N PRO A 111 -3.68 4.85 -34.54
CA PRO A 111 -2.54 4.93 -35.45
C PRO A 111 -1.40 5.82 -34.96
N GLU A 112 -1.73 6.94 -34.32
CA GLU A 112 -0.73 7.84 -33.73
C GLU A 112 -0.07 7.20 -32.49
N MET A 113 -0.81 6.42 -31.71
CA MET A 113 -0.24 5.61 -30.63
C MET A 113 0.75 4.59 -31.19
N GLN A 114 0.39 3.85 -32.24
CA GLN A 114 1.30 2.91 -32.89
C GLN A 114 2.59 3.59 -33.36
N LYS A 115 2.47 4.75 -34.01
CA LYS A 115 3.62 5.56 -34.44
C LYS A 115 4.48 6.02 -33.27
N ALA A 116 3.88 6.47 -32.17
CA ALA A 116 4.60 6.95 -31.00
C ALA A 116 5.41 5.85 -30.32
N TYR A 117 4.89 4.62 -30.26
CA TYR A 117 5.61 3.46 -29.70
C TYR A 117 6.48 2.72 -30.72
N ALA A 118 6.42 3.07 -32.01
CA ALA A 118 7.22 2.46 -33.08
C ALA A 118 8.67 2.99 -33.15
N GLY A 119 8.92 4.21 -32.67
CA GLY A 119 10.24 4.86 -32.69
C GLY A 119 11.25 4.30 -31.66
N ASP A 120 12.45 4.86 -31.67
CA ASP A 120 13.52 4.55 -30.70
C ASP A 120 13.42 5.39 -29.41
N GLU A 121 12.74 6.53 -29.47
CA GLU A 121 12.54 7.43 -28.34
C GLU A 121 11.07 7.86 -28.24
N TYR A 122 10.60 8.00 -27.00
CA TYR A 122 9.32 8.63 -26.66
C TYR A 122 9.59 9.99 -26.06
N VAL A 123 9.05 11.04 -26.67
CA VAL A 123 9.30 12.43 -26.28
C VAL A 123 8.04 13.02 -25.66
N VAL A 124 8.12 13.41 -24.39
CA VAL A 124 7.05 14.13 -23.70
C VAL A 124 7.54 15.51 -23.32
N LYS A 125 6.78 16.53 -23.70
CA LYS A 125 6.98 17.90 -23.20
C LYS A 125 6.12 18.10 -21.97
N ILE A 126 6.76 18.23 -20.81
CA ILE A 126 6.09 18.57 -19.55
C ILE A 126 6.55 19.98 -19.16
N ARG A 127 5.65 20.95 -19.32
CA ARG A 127 5.96 22.38 -19.16
C ARG A 127 7.14 22.76 -20.08
N ASP A 128 8.22 23.30 -19.54
CA ASP A 128 9.42 23.72 -20.28
C ASP A 128 10.49 22.62 -20.44
N LYS A 129 10.22 21.39 -19.95
CA LYS A 129 11.18 20.28 -20.01
C LYS A 129 10.75 19.23 -21.02
N GLU A 130 11.66 18.90 -21.93
CA GLU A 130 11.54 17.75 -22.82
C GLU A 130 12.16 16.53 -22.15
N ILE A 131 11.34 15.51 -21.88
CA ILE A 131 11.80 14.22 -21.36
C ILE A 131 11.80 13.25 -22.53
N ARG A 132 12.98 12.71 -22.83
CA ARG A 132 13.17 11.67 -23.83
C ARG A 132 13.39 10.35 -23.12
N THR A 133 12.61 9.34 -23.48
CA THR A 133 12.72 7.99 -22.95
C THR A 133 13.07 7.05 -24.08
N ALA A 134 14.19 6.35 -23.98
CA ALA A 134 14.53 5.30 -24.92
C ALA A 134 13.46 4.20 -24.87
N LEU A 135 12.93 3.81 -26.04
CA LEU A 135 11.88 2.80 -26.19
C LEU A 135 12.43 1.42 -26.49
N THR A 136 13.71 1.32 -26.85
CA THR A 136 14.31 0.08 -27.32
C THR A 136 15.58 -0.26 -26.55
N THR A 137 15.87 -1.56 -26.43
CA THR A 137 17.12 -2.10 -25.90
C THR A 137 17.59 -3.21 -26.84
N LYS A 138 18.87 -3.22 -27.21
CA LYS A 138 19.43 -4.28 -28.05
C LYS A 138 19.97 -5.43 -27.20
N SER A 139 19.62 -6.66 -27.56
CA SER A 139 20.24 -7.86 -26.99
C SER A 139 21.66 -8.04 -27.52
N LEU A 140 22.42 -8.96 -26.90
CA LEU A 140 23.75 -9.36 -27.39
C LEU A 140 23.70 -9.92 -28.83
N SER A 141 22.58 -10.51 -29.24
CA SER A 141 22.35 -11.00 -30.61
C SER A 141 21.97 -9.91 -31.61
N GLY A 142 21.86 -8.65 -31.16
CA GLY A 142 21.43 -7.51 -31.98
C GLY A 142 19.91 -7.35 -32.14
N THR A 143 19.11 -8.18 -31.48
CA THR A 143 17.64 -8.09 -31.51
C THR A 143 17.17 -6.84 -30.75
N THR A 144 16.33 -6.04 -31.38
CA THR A 144 15.69 -4.87 -30.75
C THR A 144 14.50 -5.31 -29.91
N ILE A 145 14.58 -5.13 -28.60
CA ILE A 145 13.50 -5.37 -27.64
C ILE A 145 12.84 -4.03 -27.30
N ARG A 146 11.53 -3.92 -27.52
CA ARG A 146 10.76 -2.71 -27.16
C ARG A 146 10.37 -2.76 -25.68
N LYS A 147 10.43 -1.62 -25.00
CA LYS A 147 9.90 -1.45 -23.63
C LYS A 147 8.41 -1.74 -23.57
N VAL A 148 7.62 -1.26 -24.53
CA VAL A 148 6.17 -1.54 -24.61
C VAL A 148 5.88 -2.14 -25.99
N ALA A 149 5.33 -3.34 -26.01
CA ALA A 149 4.87 -4.02 -27.22
C ALA A 149 3.37 -3.80 -27.41
N LEU A 150 2.96 -3.31 -28.59
CA LEU A 150 1.56 -3.11 -28.94
C LEU A 150 0.99 -4.32 -29.69
N PRO A 151 -0.30 -4.66 -29.53
CA PRO A 151 -0.95 -5.67 -30.34
C PRO A 151 -0.98 -5.29 -31.82
N GLN A 152 -0.99 -6.30 -32.69
CA GLN A 152 -1.09 -6.16 -34.15
C GLN A 152 -2.50 -6.50 -34.66
N TYR A 153 -3.53 -6.20 -33.85
CA TYR A 153 -4.91 -6.44 -34.24
C TYR A 153 -5.30 -5.57 -35.44
N GLU A 154 -6.05 -6.16 -36.37
CA GLU A 154 -6.68 -5.44 -37.49
C GLU A 154 -8.15 -5.12 -37.21
N ASP A 155 -8.82 -5.95 -36.40
CA ASP A 155 -10.22 -5.75 -36.02
C ASP A 155 -10.35 -4.59 -35.02
N HIS A 156 -11.08 -3.56 -35.42
CA HIS A 156 -11.38 -2.39 -34.59
C HIS A 156 -12.12 -2.76 -33.30
N GLY A 157 -12.87 -3.88 -33.29
CA GLY A 157 -13.47 -4.41 -32.08
C GLY A 157 -12.44 -4.88 -31.06
N GLU A 158 -11.42 -5.63 -31.47
CA GLU A 158 -10.35 -6.08 -30.57
C GLU A 158 -9.45 -4.91 -30.15
N ILE A 159 -9.15 -3.97 -31.05
CA ILE A 159 -8.39 -2.75 -30.70
C ILE A 159 -9.13 -1.96 -29.61
N LEU A 160 -10.42 -1.67 -29.80
CA LEU A 160 -11.17 -0.87 -28.82
C LEU A 160 -11.34 -1.61 -27.50
N LYS A 161 -11.64 -2.92 -27.53
CA LYS A 161 -11.73 -3.74 -26.33
C LYS A 161 -10.43 -3.70 -25.53
N TRP A 162 -9.30 -3.87 -26.20
CA TRP A 162 -7.98 -3.80 -25.57
C TRP A 162 -7.69 -2.41 -24.99
N LEU A 163 -7.93 -1.33 -25.75
CA LEU A 163 -7.74 0.05 -25.27
C LEU A 163 -8.61 0.40 -24.05
N MET A 164 -9.78 -0.23 -23.91
CA MET A 164 -10.66 -0.02 -22.76
C MET A 164 -10.33 -0.92 -21.57
N LEU A 165 -9.92 -2.16 -21.77
CA LEU A 165 -9.75 -3.12 -20.66
C LEU A 165 -8.31 -3.32 -20.22
N ASP A 166 -7.36 -3.11 -21.13
CA ASP A 166 -5.94 -3.43 -20.93
C ASP A 166 -5.03 -2.50 -21.74
N ASN A 167 -5.26 -1.19 -21.65
CA ASN A 167 -4.47 -0.20 -22.38
C ASN A 167 -2.96 -0.25 -22.03
N VAL A 168 -2.14 0.50 -22.77
CA VAL A 168 -0.71 0.67 -22.46
C VAL A 168 -0.49 1.15 -21.02
N PRO A 169 0.66 0.84 -20.39
CA PRO A 169 1.03 1.43 -19.11
C PRO A 169 0.91 2.95 -19.14
N GLY A 170 0.39 3.54 -18.06
CA GLY A 170 0.18 4.98 -17.95
C GLY A 170 -1.10 5.52 -18.60
N SER A 171 -1.93 4.67 -19.21
CA SER A 171 -3.23 5.05 -19.79
C SER A 171 -4.39 4.32 -19.12
N TYR A 172 -5.53 5.00 -18.94
CA TYR A 172 -6.72 4.43 -18.31
C TYR A 172 -7.18 3.13 -19.02
N PRO A 173 -7.54 2.06 -18.30
CA PRO A 173 -7.72 1.95 -16.84
C PRO A 173 -6.46 1.49 -16.07
N TYR A 174 -5.27 1.76 -16.60
CA TYR A 174 -3.97 1.53 -15.95
C TYR A 174 -3.67 0.06 -15.62
N THR A 175 -4.33 -0.89 -16.29
CA THR A 175 -4.20 -2.33 -16.06
C THR A 175 -2.74 -2.78 -16.10
N ALA A 176 -1.96 -2.33 -17.09
CA ALA A 176 -0.54 -2.68 -17.26
C ALA A 176 0.44 -1.80 -16.46
N GLY A 177 -0.04 -0.84 -15.67
CA GLY A 177 0.78 0.04 -14.85
C GLY A 177 0.28 1.48 -14.85
N THR A 178 0.58 2.21 -13.77
CA THR A 178 0.12 3.59 -13.56
C THR A 178 0.99 4.66 -14.23
N PHE A 179 2.19 4.30 -14.66
CA PHE A 179 3.14 5.16 -15.34
C PHE A 179 3.43 4.63 -16.75
N ALA A 180 3.77 5.53 -17.68
CA ALA A 180 4.05 5.17 -19.07
C ALA A 180 5.25 4.22 -19.21
N PHE A 181 6.29 4.47 -18.41
CA PHE A 181 7.49 3.65 -18.34
C PHE A 181 7.97 3.54 -16.89
N LYS A 182 8.74 2.49 -16.57
CA LYS A 182 9.44 2.35 -15.30
C LYS A 182 10.46 3.47 -15.12
N ARG A 183 10.78 3.82 -13.86
CA ARG A 183 11.76 4.86 -13.55
C ARG A 183 13.16 4.41 -13.94
N GLU A 184 13.90 5.26 -14.66
CA GLU A 184 15.33 5.06 -14.87
C GLU A 184 16.09 5.54 -13.63
N GLY A 185 16.99 4.71 -13.10
CA GLY A 185 17.85 5.06 -11.95
C GLY A 185 17.21 4.96 -10.56
N GLU A 186 15.93 4.62 -10.45
CA GLU A 186 15.24 4.33 -9.19
C GLU A 186 14.51 2.99 -9.29
N ASP A 187 15.25 1.90 -9.06
CA ASP A 187 14.71 0.54 -9.01
C ASP A 187 13.62 0.45 -7.91
N PRO A 188 12.59 -0.41 -8.08
CA PRO A 188 11.50 -0.56 -7.11
C PRO A 188 11.95 -1.15 -5.77
N THR A 189 13.21 -1.58 -5.67
CA THR A 189 13.83 -2.18 -4.50
C THR A 189 13.60 -1.33 -3.26
N ARG A 190 12.99 -1.93 -2.24
CA ARG A 190 12.82 -1.35 -0.91
C ARG A 190 13.08 -2.44 0.13
N MET A 191 14.11 -2.25 0.96
CA MET A 191 14.51 -3.26 1.93
C MET A 191 13.96 -2.94 3.31
N PHE A 192 13.29 -3.94 3.89
CA PHE A 192 12.78 -3.96 5.24
C PHE A 192 13.94 -4.23 6.20
N ALA A 193 14.16 -3.33 7.15
CA ALA A 193 15.20 -3.46 8.16
C ALA A 193 14.76 -2.84 9.49
N GLY A 194 15.19 -3.45 10.59
CA GLY A 194 14.94 -2.99 11.94
C GLY A 194 15.41 -4.04 12.92
N GLU A 195 16.39 -3.70 13.74
CA GLU A 195 16.94 -4.62 14.73
C GLU A 195 17.72 -3.87 15.81
N GLY A 196 17.51 -4.24 17.07
CA GLY A 196 18.20 -3.62 18.22
C GLY A 196 17.72 -2.19 18.45
N ASP A 197 18.66 -1.30 18.73
CA ASP A 197 18.39 0.13 18.94
C ASP A 197 18.44 0.93 17.62
N ALA A 198 18.13 2.23 17.73
CA ALA A 198 18.14 3.15 16.59
C ALA A 198 19.52 3.24 15.91
N PHE A 199 20.62 3.06 16.63
CA PHE A 199 21.98 3.19 16.12
C PHE A 199 22.36 2.01 15.22
N ARG A 200 22.07 0.78 15.68
CA ARG A 200 22.32 -0.43 14.88
C ARG A 200 21.50 -0.42 13.59
N THR A 201 20.22 -0.07 13.70
CA THR A 201 19.33 0.02 12.53
C THR A 201 19.76 1.13 11.56
N ASN A 202 20.20 2.30 12.05
CA ASN A 202 20.74 3.36 11.19
C ASN A 202 21.98 2.87 10.39
N THR A 203 22.88 2.17 11.06
CA THR A 203 24.08 1.56 10.43
C THR A 203 23.67 0.59 9.32
N ARG A 204 22.66 -0.24 9.57
CA ARG A 204 22.09 -1.15 8.58
C ARG A 204 21.47 -0.42 7.39
N PHE A 205 20.74 0.68 7.60
CA PHE A 205 20.22 1.48 6.49
C PHE A 205 21.33 2.08 5.63
N LYS A 206 22.43 2.53 6.23
CA LYS A 206 23.59 3.07 5.50
C LYS A 206 24.26 1.99 4.65
N LEU A 207 24.39 0.78 5.19
CA LEU A 207 24.90 -0.38 4.46
C LEU A 207 24.01 -0.74 3.26
N LEU A 208 22.72 -0.96 3.49
CA LEU A 208 21.76 -1.41 2.46
C LEU A 208 21.56 -0.40 1.32
N SER A 209 21.70 0.88 1.63
CA SER A 209 21.53 1.95 0.65
C SER A 209 22.86 2.44 0.06
N SER A 210 24.00 1.85 0.45
CA SER A 210 25.32 2.21 -0.06
C SER A 210 25.39 2.01 -1.58
N GLY A 211 26.00 2.96 -2.29
CA GLY A 211 26.11 2.93 -3.76
C GLY A 211 24.82 3.20 -4.55
N MET A 212 23.66 3.32 -3.89
CA MET A 212 22.38 3.65 -4.55
C MET A 212 22.14 5.16 -4.57
N ALA A 213 21.77 5.69 -5.75
CA ALA A 213 21.43 7.10 -5.93
C ALA A 213 20.10 7.49 -5.24
N ALA A 214 19.14 6.55 -5.20
CA ALA A 214 17.88 6.70 -4.49
C ALA A 214 17.90 5.91 -3.17
N LYS A 215 17.53 6.57 -2.07
CA LYS A 215 17.51 5.99 -0.72
C LYS A 215 16.08 5.60 -0.36
N ARG A 216 15.72 4.32 -0.54
CA ARG A 216 14.37 3.79 -0.28
C ARG A 216 14.38 2.90 0.96
N LEU A 217 14.17 3.49 2.13
CA LEU A 217 14.25 2.81 3.42
C LEU A 217 12.89 2.20 3.81
N SER A 218 12.89 1.07 4.51
CA SER A 218 11.68 0.50 5.11
C SER A 218 11.97 0.01 6.52
N THR A 219 11.26 0.56 7.50
CA THR A 219 11.52 0.37 8.93
C THR A 219 10.57 -0.65 9.54
N ALA A 220 11.14 -1.65 10.22
CA ALA A 220 10.46 -2.62 11.06
C ALA A 220 10.64 -2.24 12.54
N PHE A 221 9.57 -2.07 13.29
CA PHE A 221 9.63 -1.74 14.73
C PHE A 221 9.52 -2.99 15.59
N ASP A 222 10.13 -2.97 16.78
CA ASP A 222 10.03 -4.07 17.73
C ASP A 222 8.60 -4.20 18.29
N SER A 223 8.27 -5.35 18.85
CA SER A 223 6.92 -5.59 19.39
C SER A 223 6.52 -4.61 20.51
N VAL A 224 7.48 -4.03 21.22
CA VAL A 224 7.21 -3.04 22.29
C VAL A 224 6.68 -1.75 21.67
N THR A 225 7.38 -1.23 20.67
CA THR A 225 7.00 -0.05 19.88
C THR A 225 5.71 -0.30 19.09
N LEU A 226 5.55 -1.47 18.47
CA LEU A 226 4.34 -1.82 17.70
C LEU A 226 3.05 -1.74 18.53
N TYR A 227 3.15 -1.97 19.84
CA TYR A 227 2.04 -1.90 20.78
C TYR A 227 1.99 -0.57 21.57
N GLY A 228 2.80 0.42 21.18
CA GLY A 228 2.78 1.75 21.78
C GLY A 228 3.30 1.80 23.21
N ASN A 229 4.12 0.83 23.61
CA ASN A 229 4.73 0.79 24.95
C ASN A 229 6.14 1.36 24.92
N ASP A 230 6.59 1.84 26.07
CA ASP A 230 8.00 2.17 26.31
C ASP A 230 8.78 0.90 26.72
N PRO A 231 10.12 0.84 26.48
CA PRO A 231 10.96 -0.21 27.03
C PRO A 231 10.96 -0.14 28.57
N ASP A 232 10.92 -1.31 29.22
CA ASP A 232 10.76 -1.43 30.68
C ASP A 232 11.62 -2.60 31.20
N PRO A 233 12.25 -2.51 32.40
CA PRO A 233 12.97 -3.62 33.03
C PRO A 233 12.12 -4.87 33.31
N ARG A 234 10.79 -4.75 33.32
CA ARG A 234 9.90 -5.88 33.53
C ARG A 234 10.16 -6.99 32.50
N PRO A 235 10.28 -8.26 32.91
CA PRO A 235 10.64 -9.34 32.01
C PRO A 235 9.72 -9.53 30.79
N ASP A 236 8.43 -9.18 30.91
CA ASP A 236 7.45 -9.30 29.83
C ASP A 236 7.68 -8.31 28.68
N ILE A 237 8.35 -7.19 28.96
CA ILE A 237 8.75 -6.14 28.01
C ILE A 237 10.23 -6.28 27.67
N TYR A 238 11.11 -6.35 28.68
CA TYR A 238 12.57 -6.37 28.52
C TYR A 238 13.08 -7.46 27.57
N GLY A 239 12.47 -8.65 27.62
CA GLY A 239 12.81 -9.77 26.72
C GLY A 239 12.56 -9.47 25.24
N LYS A 240 11.72 -8.47 24.93
CA LYS A 240 11.24 -8.15 23.59
C LYS A 240 11.81 -6.85 23.01
N VAL A 241 12.37 -5.98 23.85
CA VAL A 241 12.98 -4.71 23.43
C VAL A 241 14.06 -4.97 22.38
N GLY A 242 13.96 -4.32 21.21
CA GLY A 242 14.90 -4.42 20.10
C GLY A 242 14.94 -5.76 19.36
N ASN A 243 14.05 -6.70 19.69
CA ASN A 243 13.92 -7.97 18.99
C ASN A 243 12.86 -7.88 17.89
N SER A 244 13.15 -8.50 16.74
CA SER A 244 12.27 -8.52 15.55
C SER A 244 11.94 -7.12 14.98
N GLY A 245 12.72 -6.12 15.34
CA GLY A 245 12.52 -4.73 14.93
C GLY A 245 13.37 -3.77 15.73
N VAL A 246 13.36 -2.49 15.33
CA VAL A 246 14.03 -1.41 16.06
C VAL A 246 13.17 -0.91 17.22
N SER A 247 13.79 -0.66 18.37
CA SER A 247 13.10 -0.06 19.53
C SER A 247 13.11 1.46 19.45
N ILE A 248 11.93 2.09 19.38
CA ILE A 248 11.77 3.55 19.29
C ILE A 248 10.72 3.99 20.30
N ALA A 249 11.16 4.72 21.33
CA ALA A 249 10.27 5.19 22.41
C ALA A 249 10.11 6.72 22.42
N THR A 250 11.08 7.44 21.86
CA THR A 250 11.14 8.91 21.91
C THR A 250 11.49 9.50 20.54
N ILE A 251 11.23 10.81 20.37
CA ILE A 251 11.67 11.53 19.17
C ILE A 251 13.20 11.49 19.00
N ASP A 252 13.97 11.43 20.08
CA ASP A 252 15.43 11.36 20.00
C ASP A 252 15.91 10.05 19.39
N ASP A 253 15.22 8.94 19.64
CA ASP A 253 15.51 7.66 18.98
C ASP A 253 15.18 7.75 17.49
N MET A 254 14.07 8.40 17.13
CA MET A 254 13.68 8.62 15.73
C MET A 254 14.71 9.48 14.97
N LYS A 255 15.27 10.51 15.63
CA LYS A 255 16.35 11.33 15.07
C LYS A 255 17.61 10.51 14.79
N VAL A 256 18.00 9.66 15.75
CA VAL A 256 19.14 8.74 15.56
C VAL A 256 18.89 7.78 14.41
N LEU A 257 17.70 7.18 14.34
CA LEU A 257 17.34 6.17 13.35
C LEU A 257 17.57 6.66 11.91
N TYR A 258 17.19 7.91 11.62
CA TYR A 258 17.35 8.52 10.30
C TYR A 258 18.53 9.50 10.20
N GLY A 259 19.43 9.49 11.18
CA GLY A 259 20.64 10.31 11.19
C GLY A 259 21.51 10.07 9.94
N GLY A 260 21.81 11.15 9.22
CA GLY A 260 22.60 11.11 7.98
C GLY A 260 21.79 10.85 6.69
N PHE A 261 20.46 10.72 6.78
CA PHE A 261 19.57 10.69 5.62
C PHE A 261 18.79 12.01 5.54
N ASP A 262 18.92 12.73 4.44
CA ASP A 262 18.09 13.92 4.16
C ASP A 262 16.67 13.47 3.82
N LEU A 263 15.74 13.64 4.77
CA LEU A 263 14.34 13.18 4.66
C LEU A 263 13.51 14.03 3.69
N CYS A 264 13.96 15.23 3.35
CA CYS A 264 13.32 16.10 2.35
C CYS A 264 13.99 15.98 0.97
N ASN A 265 15.00 15.12 0.83
CA ASN A 265 15.63 14.90 -0.44
C ASN A 265 14.63 14.27 -1.43
N PRO A 266 14.54 14.78 -2.67
CA PRO A 266 13.64 14.21 -3.67
C PRO A 266 14.02 12.78 -4.10
N SER A 267 15.18 12.23 -3.77
CA SER A 267 15.53 10.82 -4.00
C SER A 267 15.54 9.95 -2.73
N THR A 268 15.15 10.50 -1.58
CA THR A 268 14.96 9.74 -0.33
C THR A 268 13.47 9.48 -0.10
N SER A 269 13.11 8.27 0.31
CA SER A 269 11.76 7.97 0.79
C SER A 269 11.76 6.89 1.87
N VAL A 270 11.07 7.15 2.97
CA VAL A 270 11.00 6.26 4.12
C VAL A 270 9.64 5.61 4.25
N SER A 271 9.60 4.29 4.37
CA SER A 271 8.39 3.53 4.71
C SER A 271 8.48 3.04 6.15
N MET A 272 7.41 3.17 6.93
CA MET A 272 7.35 2.77 8.33
C MET A 272 6.18 1.81 8.55
N THR A 273 6.48 0.56 8.90
CA THR A 273 5.47 -0.49 9.15
C THR A 273 5.01 -0.41 10.60
N ILE A 274 4.05 0.47 10.87
CA ILE A 274 3.44 0.71 12.19
C ILE A 274 1.94 0.91 12.03
N ASN A 275 1.14 0.41 12.98
CA ASN A 275 -0.33 0.47 12.91
C ASN A 275 -0.93 1.13 14.16
N GLY A 276 -1.06 0.41 15.29
CA GLY A 276 -1.70 0.91 16.51
C GLY A 276 -1.28 2.33 16.93
N PRO A 277 0.03 2.57 17.18
CA PRO A 277 0.55 3.89 17.53
C PRO A 277 1.10 4.66 16.33
N ALA A 278 0.65 4.35 15.10
CA ALA A 278 1.11 5.01 13.87
C ALA A 278 1.01 6.55 13.91
N PRO A 279 -0.06 7.17 14.47
CA PRO A 279 -0.14 8.62 14.58
C PRO A 279 1.02 9.23 15.39
N SER A 280 1.40 8.60 16.51
CA SER A 280 2.51 9.07 17.35
C SER A 280 3.85 8.92 16.66
N ILE A 281 4.10 7.76 16.03
CA ILE A 281 5.34 7.51 15.28
C ILE A 281 5.46 8.43 14.06
N LEU A 282 4.35 8.70 13.36
CA LEU A 282 4.32 9.66 12.25
C LEU A 282 4.64 11.07 12.73
N ALA A 283 4.09 11.50 13.87
CA ALA A 283 4.42 12.80 14.46
C ALA A 283 5.91 12.90 14.84
N MET A 284 6.50 11.83 15.40
CA MET A 284 7.96 11.76 15.64
C MET A 284 8.73 11.92 14.33
N PHE A 285 8.37 11.19 13.27
CA PHE A 285 9.03 11.26 11.97
C PHE A 285 8.94 12.65 11.34
N MET A 286 7.76 13.26 11.34
CA MET A 286 7.56 14.61 10.79
C MET A 286 8.40 15.64 11.54
N ASN A 287 8.45 15.57 12.87
CA ASN A 287 9.32 16.44 13.66
C ASN A 287 10.81 16.18 13.41
N THR A 288 11.24 14.92 13.20
CA THR A 288 12.61 14.62 12.79
C THR A 288 12.98 15.28 11.47
N ALA A 289 12.09 15.24 10.46
CA ALA A 289 12.33 15.91 9.18
C ALA A 289 12.37 17.45 9.30
N ILE A 290 11.53 18.02 10.17
CA ILE A 290 11.52 19.46 10.47
C ILE A 290 12.83 19.86 11.15
N ASP A 291 13.23 19.13 12.20
CA ASP A 291 14.42 19.41 12.98
C ASP A 291 15.69 19.30 12.11
N GLN A 292 15.77 18.33 11.19
CA GLN A 292 16.87 18.24 10.21
C GLN A 292 17.04 19.53 9.38
N ASN A 293 15.94 20.16 8.98
CA ASN A 293 15.98 21.37 8.16
C ASN A 293 16.21 22.64 9.00
N ILE A 294 15.78 22.63 10.27
CA ILE A 294 16.16 23.65 11.24
C ILE A 294 17.68 23.60 11.50
N ASP A 295 18.23 22.41 11.74
CA ASP A 295 19.67 22.23 11.97
C ASP A 295 20.49 22.63 10.74
N LYS A 296 19.99 22.28 9.54
CA LYS A 296 20.58 22.73 8.27
C LYS A 296 20.60 24.26 8.15
N PHE A 297 19.49 24.92 8.47
CA PHE A 297 19.43 26.39 8.49
C PHE A 297 20.46 26.97 9.47
N LYS A 298 20.56 26.43 10.69
CA LYS A 298 21.55 26.89 11.67
C LYS A 298 22.98 26.75 11.15
N ALA A 299 23.30 25.63 10.51
CA ALA A 299 24.60 25.39 9.91
C ALA A 299 24.91 26.34 8.75
N ASP A 300 23.94 26.57 7.85
CA ASP A 300 24.11 27.40 6.66
C ASP A 300 24.13 28.91 6.99
N ASN A 301 23.43 29.34 8.06
CA ASN A 301 23.27 30.75 8.42
C ASN A 301 24.02 31.18 9.70
N GLY A 302 24.55 30.25 10.49
CA GLY A 302 25.30 30.54 11.72
C GLY A 302 24.46 31.14 12.87
N ARG A 303 23.13 30.99 12.84
CA ARG A 303 22.20 31.52 13.85
C ARG A 303 20.93 30.68 13.98
N GLU A 304 20.20 30.89 15.06
CA GLU A 304 18.84 30.36 15.22
C GLU A 304 17.87 31.00 14.19
N PRO A 305 16.94 30.21 13.61
CA PRO A 305 15.85 30.75 12.82
C PRO A 305 14.87 31.53 13.70
N THR A 306 14.30 32.60 13.16
CA THR A 306 13.17 33.31 13.77
C THR A 306 11.89 32.50 13.67
N ASP A 307 10.86 32.80 14.46
CA ASP A 307 9.57 32.09 14.42
C ASP A 307 8.96 32.05 13.02
N THR A 308 9.07 33.14 12.26
CA THR A 308 8.61 33.22 10.87
C THR A 308 9.40 32.30 9.94
N GLU A 309 10.70 32.15 10.17
CA GLU A 309 11.55 31.23 9.40
C GLU A 309 11.27 29.78 9.77
N VAL A 310 11.06 29.47 11.05
CA VAL A 310 10.64 28.15 11.53
C VAL A 310 9.31 27.74 10.88
N ALA A 311 8.33 28.65 10.83
CA ALA A 311 7.04 28.38 10.20
C ALA A 311 7.19 28.04 8.70
N LYS A 312 8.01 28.80 7.98
CA LYS A 312 8.29 28.54 6.55
C LYS A 312 9.05 27.24 6.32
N ILE A 313 10.02 26.92 7.18
CA ILE A 313 10.74 25.65 7.14
C ILE A 313 9.74 24.49 7.35
N LYS A 314 8.88 24.58 8.37
CA LYS A 314 7.86 23.57 8.65
C LYS A 314 6.92 23.35 7.47
N GLU A 315 6.39 24.43 6.88
CA GLU A 315 5.53 24.35 5.69
C GLU A 315 6.24 23.67 4.51
N TRP A 316 7.47 24.08 4.21
CA TRP A 316 8.26 23.50 3.14
C TRP A 316 8.57 22.01 3.38
N VAL A 317 8.94 21.63 4.60
CA VAL A 317 9.24 20.25 4.97
C VAL A 317 8.00 19.38 4.79
N LEU A 318 6.85 19.79 5.32
CA LEU A 318 5.59 19.04 5.22
C LEU A 318 5.18 18.81 3.75
N ALA A 319 5.40 19.79 2.88
CA ALA A 319 5.10 19.66 1.45
C ALA A 319 6.09 18.76 0.68
N ASN A 320 7.35 18.63 1.15
CA ASN A 320 8.42 17.95 0.40
C ASN A 320 8.86 16.61 0.98
N VAL A 321 8.53 16.31 2.24
CA VAL A 321 8.87 15.04 2.88
C VAL A 321 8.23 13.86 2.14
N ARG A 322 9.03 12.83 1.87
CA ARG A 322 8.61 11.66 1.09
C ARG A 322 8.60 10.41 1.93
N GLY A 323 7.47 9.70 1.94
CA GLY A 323 7.39 8.45 2.67
C GLY A 323 6.02 7.81 2.71
N THR A 324 5.90 6.81 3.58
CA THR A 324 4.69 6.03 3.79
C THR A 324 4.63 5.59 5.24
N VAL A 325 3.49 5.79 5.88
CA VAL A 325 3.15 5.10 7.12
C VAL A 325 2.12 4.02 6.77
N GLN A 326 2.22 2.84 7.39
CA GLN A 326 1.30 1.75 7.08
C GLN A 326 -0.11 2.04 7.58
N ALA A 327 -0.28 2.15 8.90
CA ALA A 327 -1.47 2.72 9.55
C ALA A 327 -2.84 2.19 9.08
N ASP A 328 -2.90 0.96 8.55
CA ASP A 328 -4.15 0.34 8.13
C ASP A 328 -4.74 -0.44 9.30
N ILE A 329 -5.70 0.18 9.98
CA ILE A 329 -6.34 -0.36 11.18
C ILE A 329 -7.37 -1.45 10.85
N LEU A 330 -7.93 -1.45 9.64
CA LEU A 330 -8.96 -2.43 9.27
C LEU A 330 -8.36 -3.83 9.15
N LYS A 331 -7.15 -3.95 8.58
CA LYS A 331 -6.44 -5.24 8.54
C LYS A 331 -5.97 -5.72 9.91
N GLU A 332 -5.85 -4.84 10.91
CA GLU A 332 -5.37 -5.22 12.24
C GLU A 332 -6.39 -6.09 12.95
N ASP A 333 -7.67 -5.73 12.89
CA ASP A 333 -8.73 -6.58 13.41
C ASP A 333 -8.97 -7.82 12.50
N GLN A 334 -8.77 -7.71 11.19
CA GLN A 334 -9.01 -8.83 10.29
C GLN A 334 -7.93 -9.92 10.35
N GLY A 335 -6.64 -9.56 10.41
CA GLY A 335 -5.54 -10.52 10.23
C GLY A 335 -4.28 -10.35 11.08
N GLN A 336 -3.88 -9.13 11.48
CA GLN A 336 -2.56 -8.90 12.12
C GLN A 336 -2.58 -8.83 13.65
N ASN A 337 -3.72 -8.47 14.26
CA ASN A 337 -3.93 -8.42 15.70
C ASN A 337 -3.03 -7.44 16.49
N THR A 338 -2.61 -6.29 15.92
CA THR A 338 -1.86 -5.25 16.64
C THR A 338 -2.68 -3.97 16.94
N CYS A 339 -4.01 -4.04 16.88
CA CYS A 339 -4.89 -2.98 17.40
C CYS A 339 -4.70 -2.79 18.91
N ILE A 340 -4.38 -1.56 19.32
CA ILE A 340 -4.27 -1.18 20.74
C ILE A 340 -5.43 -0.28 21.20
N PHE A 341 -6.02 0.51 20.30
CA PHE A 341 -7.20 1.32 20.56
C PHE A 341 -8.46 0.70 19.95
N SER A 342 -9.63 1.20 20.34
CA SER A 342 -10.88 0.82 19.67
C SER A 342 -10.81 1.14 18.17
N THR A 343 -11.38 0.27 17.32
CA THR A 343 -11.35 0.42 15.85
C THR A 343 -11.91 1.77 15.40
N GLU A 344 -12.99 2.23 16.04
CA GLU A 344 -13.60 3.53 15.77
C GLU A 344 -12.67 4.70 16.11
N PHE A 345 -12.02 4.67 17.28
CA PHE A 345 -11.08 5.72 17.66
C PHE A 345 -9.87 5.76 16.72
N SER A 346 -9.33 4.59 16.37
CA SER A 346 -8.23 4.49 15.43
C SER A 346 -8.62 5.03 14.04
N LEU A 347 -9.80 4.72 13.52
CA LEU A 347 -10.30 5.27 12.24
C LEU A 347 -10.53 6.79 12.32
N LYS A 348 -10.99 7.30 13.48
CA LYS A 348 -11.10 8.74 13.74
C LYS A 348 -9.75 9.43 13.62
N VAL A 349 -8.72 8.92 14.29
CA VAL A 349 -7.37 9.52 14.26
C VAL A 349 -6.72 9.38 12.88
N MET A 350 -7.01 8.30 12.13
CA MET A 350 -6.60 8.19 10.73
C MET A 350 -7.22 9.28 9.84
N GLY A 351 -8.50 9.60 10.06
CA GLY A 351 -9.14 10.75 9.44
C GLY A 351 -8.48 12.07 9.81
N ASP A 352 -8.07 12.24 11.07
CA ASP A 352 -7.40 13.45 11.55
C ASP A 352 -6.02 13.65 10.87
N ILE A 353 -5.28 12.56 10.62
CA ILE A 353 -4.03 12.60 9.83
C ILE A 353 -4.31 13.05 8.40
N ALA A 354 -5.33 12.46 7.75
CA ALA A 354 -5.68 12.80 6.38
C ALA A 354 -6.09 14.28 6.26
N GLU A 355 -6.90 14.77 7.20
CA GLU A 355 -7.30 16.18 7.28
C GLU A 355 -6.10 17.11 7.49
N TYR A 356 -5.19 16.78 8.41
CA TYR A 356 -3.95 17.53 8.62
C TYR A 356 -3.09 17.56 7.34
N PHE A 357 -2.99 16.45 6.62
CA PHE A 357 -2.24 16.37 5.37
C PHE A 357 -2.81 17.29 4.29
N VAL A 358 -4.13 17.35 4.16
CA VAL A 358 -4.80 18.26 3.23
C VAL A 358 -4.57 19.72 3.62
N HIS A 359 -4.73 20.06 4.90
CA HIS A 359 -4.56 21.43 5.39
C HIS A 359 -3.12 21.94 5.25
N HIS A 360 -2.13 21.07 5.35
CA HIS A 360 -0.70 21.41 5.29
C HIS A 360 0.01 21.01 3.99
N ASP A 361 -0.75 20.72 2.93
CA ASP A 361 -0.25 20.37 1.60
C ASP A 361 0.76 19.19 1.58
N VAL A 362 0.57 18.20 2.45
CA VAL A 362 1.42 17.01 2.53
C VAL A 362 1.07 16.05 1.38
N ARG A 363 1.60 16.34 0.19
CA ARG A 363 1.29 15.63 -1.07
C ARG A 363 2.22 14.48 -1.42
N ASN A 364 3.32 14.36 -0.69
CA ASN A 364 4.45 13.50 -1.00
C ASN A 364 4.60 12.34 0.00
N PHE A 365 3.74 12.30 1.02
CA PHE A 365 3.70 11.25 2.03
C PHE A 365 2.35 10.51 1.95
N TYR A 366 2.41 9.18 1.90
CA TYR A 366 1.21 8.34 1.93
C TYR A 366 0.74 8.18 3.38
N SER A 367 -0.45 8.66 3.70
CA SER A 367 -1.01 8.66 5.07
C SER A 367 -1.47 7.27 5.52
N VAL A 368 -1.71 6.37 4.57
CA VAL A 368 -2.08 4.97 4.83
C VAL A 368 -1.56 4.08 3.70
N SER A 369 -1.07 2.91 4.06
CA SER A 369 -0.73 1.81 3.16
C SER A 369 -1.69 0.65 3.41
N ILE A 370 -2.79 0.64 2.65
CA ILE A 370 -3.89 -0.32 2.75
C ILE A 370 -3.34 -1.70 2.39
N SER A 371 -3.33 -2.63 3.34
CA SER A 371 -2.46 -3.80 3.28
C SER A 371 -3.21 -5.13 3.35
N GLY A 372 -2.96 -5.95 2.33
CA GLY A 372 -3.36 -7.36 2.26
C GLY A 372 -2.26 -8.34 2.68
N TYR A 373 -1.00 -7.90 2.74
CA TYR A 373 0.13 -8.78 3.06
C TYR A 373 -0.16 -9.64 4.31
N HIS A 374 -0.50 -9.00 5.41
CA HIS A 374 -0.75 -9.66 6.69
C HIS A 374 -2.00 -10.55 6.69
N ILE A 375 -3.02 -10.16 5.91
CA ILE A 375 -4.23 -10.97 5.70
C ILE A 375 -3.87 -12.30 5.00
N ALA A 376 -2.97 -12.24 4.00
CA ALA A 376 -2.49 -13.43 3.30
C ALA A 376 -1.56 -14.29 4.17
N GLU A 377 -0.61 -13.67 4.87
CA GLU A 377 0.30 -14.40 5.77
C GLU A 377 -0.45 -15.11 6.90
N ALA A 378 -1.62 -14.60 7.31
CA ALA A 378 -2.48 -15.24 8.32
C ALA A 378 -3.25 -16.46 7.80
N GLY A 379 -3.50 -16.58 6.50
CA GLY A 379 -4.52 -17.52 6.04
C GLY A 379 -5.00 -17.35 4.62
N ALA A 380 -5.19 -16.11 4.20
CA ALA A 380 -6.03 -15.82 3.06
C ALA A 380 -5.41 -16.27 1.75
N ASN A 381 -6.23 -16.89 0.90
CA ASN A 381 -5.89 -17.11 -0.50
C ASN A 381 -5.79 -15.75 -1.24
N PRO A 382 -5.19 -15.70 -2.44
CA PRO A 382 -5.00 -14.44 -3.19
C PRO A 382 -6.30 -13.67 -3.48
N ILE A 383 -7.44 -14.36 -3.69
CA ILE A 383 -8.73 -13.70 -3.96
C ILE A 383 -9.23 -12.98 -2.71
N SER A 384 -9.25 -13.66 -1.57
CA SER A 384 -9.65 -13.09 -0.28
C SER A 384 -8.73 -11.96 0.14
N GLN A 385 -7.41 -12.11 -0.03
CA GLN A 385 -6.46 -11.04 0.19
C GLN A 385 -6.83 -9.79 -0.63
N LEU A 386 -6.97 -9.94 -1.95
CA LEU A 386 -7.21 -8.82 -2.84
C LEU A 386 -8.56 -8.13 -2.53
N ALA A 387 -9.62 -8.93 -2.35
CA ALA A 387 -10.94 -8.41 -2.04
C ALA A 387 -10.99 -7.66 -0.70
N PHE A 388 -10.46 -8.24 0.37
CA PHE A 388 -10.46 -7.59 1.68
C PHE A 388 -9.65 -6.29 1.65
N THR A 389 -8.49 -6.31 1.00
CA THR A 389 -7.63 -5.12 0.90
C THR A 389 -8.31 -3.99 0.13
N LEU A 390 -8.88 -4.26 -1.05
CA LEU A 390 -9.58 -3.22 -1.82
C LEU A 390 -10.83 -2.73 -1.09
N SER A 391 -11.56 -3.62 -0.42
CA SER A 391 -12.73 -3.24 0.38
C SER A 391 -12.36 -2.33 1.55
N ASN A 392 -11.23 -2.61 2.23
CA ASN A 392 -10.67 -1.74 3.27
C ASN A 392 -10.31 -0.37 2.69
N GLY A 393 -9.67 -0.34 1.51
CA GLY A 393 -9.34 0.90 0.81
C GLY A 393 -10.57 1.75 0.48
N PHE A 394 -11.64 1.14 -0.05
CA PHE A 394 -12.89 1.86 -0.30
C PHE A 394 -13.60 2.27 1.00
N THR A 395 -13.38 1.58 2.11
CA THR A 395 -13.90 1.99 3.42
C THR A 395 -13.22 3.27 3.90
N PHE A 396 -11.90 3.40 3.73
CA PHE A 396 -11.20 4.67 3.99
C PHE A 396 -11.72 5.80 3.09
N VAL A 397 -11.98 5.51 1.81
CA VAL A 397 -12.57 6.50 0.88
C VAL A 397 -13.92 7.00 1.40
N GLU A 398 -14.85 6.10 1.72
CA GLU A 398 -16.16 6.47 2.26
C GLU A 398 -16.05 7.20 3.61
N ALA A 399 -15.11 6.80 4.47
CA ALA A 399 -14.87 7.45 5.75
C ALA A 399 -14.39 8.91 5.60
N TYR A 400 -13.46 9.17 4.67
CA TYR A 400 -12.94 10.51 4.43
C TYR A 400 -13.96 11.39 3.68
N LEU A 401 -14.75 10.81 2.77
CA LEU A 401 -15.88 11.52 2.14
C LEU A 401 -16.96 11.90 3.17
N ALA A 402 -17.27 11.01 4.12
CA ALA A 402 -18.22 11.29 5.20
C ALA A 402 -17.75 12.42 6.14
N ARG A 403 -16.45 12.67 6.20
CA ARG A 403 -15.83 13.82 6.88
C ARG A 403 -15.83 15.12 6.06
N GLY A 404 -16.31 15.09 4.81
CA GLY A 404 -16.38 16.26 3.94
C GLY A 404 -15.09 16.56 3.17
N MET A 405 -14.11 15.66 3.15
CA MET A 405 -12.92 15.81 2.33
C MET A 405 -13.25 15.54 0.86
N HIS A 406 -12.67 16.31 -0.07
CA HIS A 406 -12.84 16.04 -1.49
C HIS A 406 -11.99 14.84 -1.93
N ILE A 407 -12.51 14.00 -2.83
CA ILE A 407 -11.88 12.74 -3.24
C ILE A 407 -10.44 12.92 -3.74
N ASP A 408 -10.19 14.01 -4.47
CA ASP A 408 -8.88 14.30 -5.07
C ASP A 408 -7.84 14.83 -4.08
N ASP A 409 -8.25 15.20 -2.88
CA ASP A 409 -7.35 15.74 -1.86
C ASP A 409 -6.62 14.63 -1.10
N PHE A 410 -7.25 13.45 -0.97
CA PHE A 410 -6.68 12.33 -0.20
C PHE A 410 -6.42 11.07 -1.03
N ALA A 411 -7.19 10.78 -2.09
CA ALA A 411 -7.02 9.54 -2.86
C ALA A 411 -5.59 9.37 -3.43
N PRO A 412 -4.92 10.43 -3.92
CA PRO A 412 -3.52 10.33 -4.37
C PRO A 412 -2.50 9.95 -3.28
N ASN A 413 -2.88 10.10 -2.00
CA ASN A 413 -2.08 9.79 -0.81
C ASN A 413 -2.41 8.41 -0.22
N LEU A 414 -3.27 7.63 -0.87
CA LEU A 414 -3.48 6.22 -0.55
C LEU A 414 -2.44 5.36 -1.27
N SER A 415 -1.77 4.50 -0.52
CA SER A 415 -0.89 3.45 -1.04
C SER A 415 -1.49 2.08 -0.72
N PHE A 416 -1.10 1.06 -1.46
CA PHE A 416 -1.51 -0.33 -1.24
C PHE A 416 -0.31 -1.24 -0.99
N PHE A 417 -0.54 -2.37 -0.32
CA PHE A 417 0.50 -3.35 -0.02
C PHE A 417 -0.01 -4.79 -0.06
N PHE A 418 0.50 -5.59 -1.00
CA PHE A 418 0.11 -6.98 -1.23
C PHE A 418 1.25 -7.98 -0.94
N SER A 419 0.89 -9.23 -0.64
CA SER A 419 1.76 -10.40 -0.65
C SER A 419 1.72 -11.08 -2.02
N ASN A 420 2.86 -11.61 -2.49
CA ASN A 420 2.93 -12.52 -3.63
C ASN A 420 3.35 -13.92 -3.19
N GLY A 421 2.47 -14.90 -3.40
CA GLY A 421 2.72 -16.32 -3.16
C GLY A 421 2.89 -17.13 -4.45
N MET A 422 2.60 -18.43 -4.37
CA MET A 422 2.83 -19.40 -5.47
C MET A 422 1.58 -19.71 -6.30
N ASP A 423 0.40 -19.35 -5.80
CA ASP A 423 -0.89 -19.52 -6.49
C ASP A 423 -0.98 -18.71 -7.80
N PRO A 424 -1.71 -19.19 -8.82
CA PRO A 424 -1.74 -18.57 -10.14
C PRO A 424 -2.28 -17.12 -10.13
N GLU A 425 -3.23 -16.80 -9.25
CA GLU A 425 -3.87 -15.49 -9.17
C GLU A 425 -2.89 -14.37 -8.78
N TYR A 426 -1.78 -14.68 -8.09
CA TYR A 426 -0.73 -13.70 -7.80
C TYR A 426 -0.11 -13.10 -9.07
N THR A 427 -0.20 -13.78 -10.21
CA THR A 427 0.29 -13.30 -11.50
C THR A 427 -0.49 -12.08 -12.00
N VAL A 428 -1.76 -11.93 -11.60
CA VAL A 428 -2.69 -10.91 -12.09
C VAL A 428 -3.24 -9.99 -11.00
N MET A 429 -2.84 -10.18 -9.75
CA MET A 429 -3.39 -9.45 -8.60
C MET A 429 -3.24 -7.93 -8.75
N GLY A 430 -2.06 -7.45 -9.13
CA GLY A 430 -1.76 -6.02 -9.25
C GLY A 430 -2.56 -5.34 -10.35
N ARG A 431 -2.65 -5.97 -11.53
CA ARG A 431 -3.45 -5.47 -12.67
C ARG A 431 -4.95 -5.47 -12.39
N VAL A 432 -5.47 -6.49 -11.70
CA VAL A 432 -6.88 -6.50 -11.26
C VAL A 432 -7.13 -5.37 -10.26
N ALA A 433 -6.25 -5.20 -9.27
CA ALA A 433 -6.35 -4.10 -8.30
C ALA A 433 -6.40 -2.73 -8.98
N ARG A 434 -5.49 -2.47 -9.92
CA ARG A 434 -5.43 -1.21 -10.68
C ARG A 434 -6.71 -0.96 -11.46
N ARG A 435 -7.24 -1.96 -12.17
CA ARG A 435 -8.43 -1.79 -13.01
C ARG A 435 -9.69 -1.53 -12.18
N ILE A 436 -9.93 -2.32 -11.13
CA ILE A 436 -11.07 -2.11 -10.22
C ILE A 436 -11.00 -0.70 -9.63
N TRP A 437 -9.84 -0.30 -9.11
CA TRP A 437 -9.66 1.03 -8.50
C TRP A 437 -9.85 2.16 -9.49
N ALA A 438 -9.22 2.10 -10.67
CA ALA A 438 -9.30 3.15 -11.67
C ALA A 438 -10.74 3.38 -12.15
N VAL A 439 -11.46 2.28 -12.42
CA VAL A 439 -12.86 2.33 -12.86
C VAL A 439 -13.75 2.87 -11.75
N ALA A 440 -13.61 2.39 -10.52
CA ALA A 440 -14.38 2.91 -9.39
C ALA A 440 -14.10 4.39 -9.14
N MET A 441 -12.85 4.80 -9.06
CA MET A 441 -12.46 6.19 -8.84
C MET A 441 -13.03 7.13 -9.90
N LYS A 442 -13.00 6.73 -11.17
CA LYS A 442 -13.51 7.56 -12.26
C LYS A 442 -15.03 7.56 -12.34
N GLU A 443 -15.64 6.38 -12.42
CA GLU A 443 -17.05 6.22 -12.80
C GLU A 443 -17.99 6.34 -11.58
N LYS A 444 -17.53 5.93 -10.38
CA LYS A 444 -18.32 6.01 -9.15
C LYS A 444 -18.05 7.29 -8.37
N TYR A 445 -16.78 7.65 -8.19
CA TYR A 445 -16.39 8.79 -7.34
C TYR A 445 -16.09 10.07 -8.12
N GLY A 446 -16.04 10.03 -9.46
CA GLY A 446 -15.76 11.22 -10.28
C GLY A 446 -14.36 11.82 -10.10
N ALA A 447 -13.41 11.02 -9.61
CA ALA A 447 -12.08 11.47 -9.25
C ALA A 447 -11.18 11.69 -10.48
N ASN A 448 -10.17 12.55 -10.32
CA ASN A 448 -9.23 12.88 -11.38
C ASN A 448 -8.25 11.74 -11.72
N GLU A 449 -7.44 11.96 -12.76
CA GLU A 449 -6.46 11.00 -13.27
C GLU A 449 -5.45 10.51 -12.21
N ARG A 450 -5.04 11.38 -11.28
CA ARG A 450 -4.06 11.04 -10.25
C ARG A 450 -4.67 10.11 -9.19
N SER A 451 -5.93 10.33 -8.84
CA SER A 451 -6.71 9.53 -7.88
C SER A 451 -7.03 8.13 -8.43
N GLN A 452 -7.17 8.00 -9.75
CA GLN A 452 -7.41 6.71 -10.43
C GLN A 452 -6.18 5.77 -10.43
N LYS A 453 -4.97 6.29 -10.15
CA LYS A 453 -3.72 5.52 -10.21
C LYS A 453 -3.42 4.82 -8.90
N LEU A 454 -3.89 3.58 -8.75
CA LEU A 454 -3.53 2.72 -7.61
C LEU A 454 -2.04 2.37 -7.67
N LYS A 455 -1.29 2.81 -6.67
CA LYS A 455 0.12 2.47 -6.50
C LYS A 455 0.26 1.48 -5.36
N TYR A 456 1.10 0.47 -5.56
CA TYR A 456 1.26 -0.57 -4.56
C TYR A 456 2.70 -1.06 -4.38
N HIS A 457 2.96 -1.53 -3.17
CA HIS A 457 4.09 -2.35 -2.81
C HIS A 457 3.71 -3.84 -2.89
N ILE A 458 4.64 -4.68 -3.33
CA ILE A 458 4.56 -6.14 -3.16
C ILE A 458 5.69 -6.59 -2.26
N GLN A 459 5.40 -7.54 -1.38
CA GLN A 459 6.38 -8.35 -0.68
C GLN A 459 6.16 -9.82 -1.02
N THR A 460 7.25 -10.56 -1.24
CA THR A 460 7.20 -12.02 -1.40
C THR A 460 6.63 -12.69 -0.14
N SER A 461 5.89 -13.79 -0.28
CA SER A 461 5.19 -14.40 0.86
C SER A 461 6.16 -15.06 1.83
N GLY A 462 6.10 -14.68 3.12
CA GLY A 462 6.88 -15.30 4.19
C GLY A 462 6.41 -16.72 4.48
N ARG A 463 5.09 -16.96 4.44
CA ARG A 463 4.45 -18.25 4.64
C ARG A 463 4.84 -19.32 3.61
N SER A 464 5.22 -18.87 2.41
CA SER A 464 5.73 -19.77 1.37
C SER A 464 7.17 -20.27 1.64
N LEU A 465 7.87 -19.67 2.61
CA LEU A 465 9.25 -20.00 2.96
C LEU A 465 9.28 -20.92 4.18
N HIS A 466 10.15 -21.92 4.14
CA HIS A 466 10.12 -23.05 5.06
C HIS A 466 11.44 -23.17 5.82
N ALA A 467 11.37 -23.70 7.05
CA ALA A 467 12.54 -23.94 7.88
C ALA A 467 13.36 -25.18 7.42
N GLN A 468 12.70 -26.13 6.74
CA GLN A 468 13.35 -27.24 6.07
C GLN A 468 13.90 -26.79 4.71
N GLU A 469 15.11 -27.24 4.37
CA GLU A 469 15.75 -26.95 3.08
C GLU A 469 15.70 -25.46 2.73
N ILE A 470 16.14 -24.60 3.66
CA ILE A 470 16.02 -23.14 3.55
C ILE A 470 16.60 -22.57 2.26
N GLN A 471 17.55 -23.25 1.63
CA GLN A 471 18.12 -22.84 0.34
C GLN A 471 17.09 -22.84 -0.80
N PHE A 472 16.03 -23.66 -0.71
CA PHE A 472 14.95 -23.68 -1.69
C PHE A 472 14.08 -22.42 -1.63
N ASN A 473 14.15 -21.65 -0.54
CA ASN A 473 13.39 -20.42 -0.39
C ASN A 473 13.80 -19.35 -1.41
N ASP A 474 15.09 -19.26 -1.80
CA ASP A 474 15.53 -18.34 -2.86
C ASP A 474 14.84 -18.61 -4.20
N ILE A 475 14.55 -19.88 -4.50
CA ILE A 475 13.85 -20.27 -5.73
C ILE A 475 12.41 -19.73 -5.70
N ARG A 476 11.70 -19.92 -4.58
CA ARG A 476 10.33 -19.42 -4.39
C ARG A 476 10.28 -17.90 -4.47
N THR A 477 11.16 -17.22 -3.73
CA THR A 477 11.27 -15.76 -3.73
C THR A 477 11.58 -15.22 -5.13
N THR A 478 12.43 -15.91 -5.91
CA THR A 478 12.74 -15.52 -7.30
C THR A 478 11.51 -15.54 -8.19
N LEU A 479 10.69 -16.59 -8.12
CA LEU A 479 9.48 -16.71 -8.94
C LEU A 479 8.43 -15.65 -8.55
N GLN A 480 8.26 -15.41 -7.24
CA GLN A 480 7.34 -14.39 -6.72
C GLN A 480 7.76 -12.96 -7.12
N ALA A 481 9.07 -12.69 -7.06
CA ALA A 481 9.65 -11.42 -7.50
C ALA A 481 9.49 -11.20 -9.02
N LEU A 482 9.63 -12.27 -9.81
CA LEU A 482 9.50 -12.21 -11.27
C LEU A 482 8.11 -11.74 -11.68
N ILE A 483 7.05 -12.38 -11.15
CA ILE A 483 5.67 -12.00 -11.47
C ILE A 483 5.33 -10.60 -10.94
N ALA A 484 5.89 -10.18 -9.81
CA ALA A 484 5.72 -8.82 -9.28
C ALA A 484 6.31 -7.75 -10.23
N ILE A 485 7.47 -8.03 -10.82
CA ILE A 485 8.15 -7.12 -11.77
C ILE A 485 7.46 -7.12 -13.14
N TYR A 486 6.99 -8.28 -13.60
CA TYR A 486 6.23 -8.41 -14.84
C TYR A 486 4.89 -7.68 -14.77
N ASP A 487 4.20 -7.74 -13.63
CA ASP A 487 2.94 -7.02 -13.41
C ASP A 487 3.14 -5.56 -12.98
N ASN A 488 4.35 -5.03 -13.20
CA ASN A 488 4.69 -3.61 -13.08
C ASN A 488 4.42 -2.99 -11.70
N CYS A 489 4.84 -3.68 -10.62
CA CYS A 489 4.75 -3.16 -9.26
C CYS A 489 5.54 -1.84 -9.06
N ASN A 490 5.11 -1.00 -8.13
CA ASN A 490 5.77 0.29 -7.86
C ASN A 490 6.90 0.19 -6.83
N SER A 491 6.89 -0.86 -6.00
CA SER A 491 7.93 -1.15 -5.03
C SER A 491 7.93 -2.64 -4.69
N LEU A 492 9.09 -3.26 -4.51
CA LEU A 492 9.22 -4.69 -4.21
C LEU A 492 10.16 -4.95 -3.03
N HIS A 493 9.71 -5.81 -2.12
CA HIS A 493 10.54 -6.45 -1.09
C HIS A 493 10.69 -7.93 -1.41
N THR A 494 11.92 -8.43 -1.32
CA THR A 494 12.26 -9.84 -1.45
C THR A 494 12.70 -10.35 -0.08
N ASN A 495 12.02 -11.37 0.41
CA ASN A 495 12.38 -12.02 1.67
C ASN A 495 13.70 -12.78 1.50
N ALA A 496 14.36 -12.97 2.63
CA ALA A 496 15.58 -13.74 2.71
C ALA A 496 15.31 -15.25 2.78
N PHE A 497 16.31 -16.06 2.44
CA PHE A 497 16.16 -17.51 2.43
C PHE A 497 15.98 -18.10 3.84
N ASP A 498 16.46 -17.40 4.88
CA ASP A 498 16.38 -17.77 6.30
C ASP A 498 15.18 -17.15 7.05
N GLU A 499 14.21 -16.57 6.31
CA GLU A 499 13.00 -15.92 6.84
C GLU A 499 12.26 -16.75 7.90
N ALA A 500 12.16 -18.08 7.69
CA ALA A 500 11.46 -18.98 8.59
C ALA A 500 12.16 -19.21 9.93
N ILE A 501 13.40 -18.72 10.11
CA ILE A 501 14.23 -18.96 11.29
C ILE A 501 14.59 -17.66 12.02
N THR A 502 15.04 -16.63 11.31
CA THR A 502 15.59 -15.41 11.93
C THR A 502 15.41 -14.18 11.03
N THR A 503 15.57 -12.99 11.62
CA THR A 503 15.72 -11.74 10.85
C THR A 503 16.99 -11.81 9.99
N PRO A 504 17.01 -11.21 8.77
CA PRO A 504 18.06 -11.48 7.80
C PRO A 504 19.44 -10.95 8.21
N THR A 505 20.44 -11.83 8.15
CA THR A 505 21.87 -11.48 8.30
C THR A 505 22.37 -10.60 7.14
N GLU A 506 23.62 -10.13 7.21
CA GLU A 506 24.22 -9.37 6.11
C GLU A 506 24.32 -10.19 4.81
N ASP A 507 24.72 -11.45 4.89
CA ASP A 507 24.82 -12.31 3.71
C ASP A 507 23.44 -12.71 3.17
N SER A 508 22.47 -12.95 4.06
CA SER A 508 21.13 -13.34 3.66
C SER A 508 20.40 -12.22 2.91
N VAL A 509 20.49 -10.98 3.40
CA VAL A 509 19.88 -9.84 2.71
C VAL A 509 20.54 -9.57 1.35
N ARG A 510 21.84 -9.83 1.19
CA ARG A 510 22.53 -9.67 -0.09
C ARG A 510 21.98 -10.61 -1.15
N ARG A 511 21.67 -11.87 -0.77
CA ARG A 511 21.00 -12.83 -1.67
C ARG A 511 19.60 -12.36 -2.05
N ALA A 512 18.81 -11.92 -1.06
CA ALA A 512 17.48 -11.39 -1.30
C ALA A 512 17.50 -10.18 -2.26
N MET A 513 18.47 -9.27 -2.11
CA MET A 513 18.67 -8.13 -3.01
C MET A 513 19.12 -8.55 -4.41
N ALA A 514 20.01 -9.54 -4.50
CA ALA A 514 20.51 -10.05 -5.77
C ALA A 514 19.38 -10.57 -6.67
N ILE A 515 18.32 -11.15 -6.11
CA ILE A 515 17.13 -11.58 -6.87
C ILE A 515 16.56 -10.42 -7.71
N GLN A 516 16.29 -9.27 -7.08
CA GLN A 516 15.75 -8.10 -7.78
C GLN A 516 16.76 -7.54 -8.80
N LEU A 517 18.04 -7.51 -8.45
CA LEU A 517 19.10 -7.01 -9.33
C LEU A 517 19.25 -7.89 -10.58
N ILE A 518 19.27 -9.22 -10.43
CA ILE A 518 19.36 -10.16 -11.55
C ILE A 518 18.14 -10.00 -12.46
N ILE A 519 16.92 -9.95 -11.90
CA ILE A 519 15.72 -9.77 -12.74
C ILE A 519 15.75 -8.43 -13.48
N ASN A 520 16.07 -7.32 -12.81
CA ASN A 520 16.03 -6.00 -13.45
C ASN A 520 17.19 -5.78 -14.44
N ARG A 521 18.37 -6.35 -14.17
CA ARG A 521 19.60 -6.05 -14.92
C ARG A 521 19.96 -7.12 -15.93
N GLU A 522 19.87 -8.40 -15.58
CA GLU A 522 20.34 -9.53 -16.39
C GLU A 522 19.21 -10.24 -17.15
N TRP A 523 18.05 -10.43 -16.52
CA TRP A 523 16.95 -11.18 -17.13
C TRP A 523 16.39 -10.48 -18.38
N GLY A 524 16.56 -11.11 -19.54
CA GLY A 524 16.33 -10.48 -20.85
C GLY A 524 14.89 -10.04 -21.10
N LEU A 525 13.89 -10.84 -20.67
CA LEU A 525 12.48 -10.50 -20.92
C LEU A 525 12.01 -9.31 -20.06
N ALA A 526 12.65 -9.02 -18.93
CA ALA A 526 12.33 -7.84 -18.12
C ALA A 526 12.75 -6.50 -18.78
N LYS A 527 13.44 -6.52 -19.93
CA LYS A 527 13.64 -5.34 -20.77
C LYS A 527 12.36 -4.91 -21.49
N ASN A 528 11.38 -5.79 -21.61
CA ASN A 528 10.00 -5.44 -21.92
C ASN A 528 9.24 -5.17 -20.60
N GLU A 529 8.48 -4.08 -20.57
CA GLU A 529 7.77 -3.58 -19.40
C GLU A 529 6.28 -3.95 -19.39
N ASN A 530 5.80 -4.64 -20.43
CA ASN A 530 4.42 -5.15 -20.52
C ASN A 530 4.31 -6.62 -20.97
N PRO A 531 5.16 -7.56 -20.50
CA PRO A 531 5.23 -8.93 -21.04
C PRO A 531 3.96 -9.75 -20.74
N ASN A 532 3.15 -9.30 -19.80
CA ASN A 532 1.87 -9.90 -19.43
C ASN A 532 0.74 -9.62 -20.44
N GLN A 533 0.83 -8.58 -21.26
CA GLN A 533 -0.27 -8.19 -22.16
C GLN A 533 -0.33 -9.11 -23.39
N GLY A 534 -1.55 -9.52 -23.77
CA GLY A 534 -1.80 -10.39 -24.92
C GLY A 534 -1.65 -11.90 -24.63
N ALA A 535 -1.15 -12.29 -23.46
CA ALA A 535 -1.11 -13.70 -23.05
C ALA A 535 -2.51 -14.18 -22.65
N PHE A 536 -3.06 -15.18 -23.36
CA PHE A 536 -4.44 -15.64 -23.17
C PHE A 536 -4.76 -16.02 -21.72
N ILE A 537 -3.87 -16.77 -21.06
CA ILE A 537 -4.07 -17.18 -19.66
C ILE A 537 -4.07 -15.99 -18.70
N ILE A 538 -3.30 -14.95 -19.01
CA ILE A 538 -3.24 -13.75 -18.19
C ILE A 538 -4.54 -12.95 -18.33
N GLU A 539 -5.06 -12.81 -19.55
CA GLU A 539 -6.35 -12.15 -19.79
C GLU A 539 -7.49 -12.91 -19.11
N GLU A 540 -7.53 -14.25 -19.24
CA GLU A 540 -8.54 -15.09 -18.61
C GLU A 540 -8.48 -15.01 -17.08
N LEU A 541 -7.29 -15.18 -16.47
CA LEU A 541 -7.11 -15.05 -15.03
C LEU A 541 -7.47 -13.65 -14.53
N THR A 542 -7.14 -12.60 -15.29
CA THR A 542 -7.52 -11.22 -14.92
C THR A 542 -9.04 -11.08 -14.82
N GLU A 543 -9.79 -11.63 -15.79
CA GLU A 543 -11.26 -11.60 -15.77
C GLU A 543 -11.86 -12.44 -14.64
N LEU A 544 -11.32 -13.63 -14.39
CA LEU A 544 -11.78 -14.55 -13.33
C LEU A 544 -11.55 -13.98 -11.94
N VAL A 545 -10.34 -13.49 -11.66
CA VAL A 545 -9.97 -12.92 -10.36
C VAL A 545 -10.74 -11.63 -10.12
N GLU A 546 -10.90 -10.78 -11.13
CA GLU A 546 -11.70 -9.55 -11.00
C GLU A 546 -13.14 -9.87 -10.62
N GLU A 547 -13.83 -10.77 -11.33
CA GLU A 547 -15.21 -11.13 -10.98
C GLU A 547 -15.32 -11.78 -9.59
N ALA A 548 -14.36 -12.63 -9.22
CA ALA A 548 -14.34 -13.25 -7.89
C ALA A 548 -14.23 -12.20 -6.76
N VAL A 549 -13.43 -11.15 -6.97
CA VAL A 549 -13.33 -10.00 -6.06
C VAL A 549 -14.64 -9.21 -6.00
N LEU A 550 -15.28 -8.93 -7.13
CA LEU A 550 -16.56 -8.20 -7.15
C LEU A 550 -17.68 -8.98 -6.46
N ALA A 551 -17.69 -10.31 -6.57
CA ALA A 551 -18.61 -11.16 -5.83
C ALA A 551 -18.32 -11.16 -4.31
N GLU A 552 -17.06 -11.06 -3.91
CA GLU A 552 -16.69 -10.90 -2.49
C GLU A 552 -17.11 -9.54 -1.94
N PHE A 553 -17.02 -8.47 -2.73
CA PHE A 553 -17.56 -7.15 -2.38
C PHE A 553 -19.05 -7.21 -2.06
N GLU A 554 -19.84 -7.96 -2.82
CA GLU A 554 -21.28 -8.13 -2.59
C GLU A 554 -21.55 -8.86 -1.27
N ARG A 555 -20.80 -9.94 -0.99
CA ARG A 555 -20.90 -10.68 0.29
C ARG A 555 -20.60 -9.78 1.49
N ILE A 556 -19.61 -8.90 1.38
CA ILE A 556 -19.27 -7.92 2.43
C ILE A 556 -20.36 -6.83 2.53
N ALA A 557 -20.86 -6.33 1.40
CA ALA A 557 -21.93 -5.31 1.39
C ALA A 557 -23.23 -5.80 2.06
N GLU A 558 -23.60 -7.06 1.85
CA GLU A 558 -24.76 -7.70 2.49
C GLU A 558 -24.64 -7.82 4.01
N ARG A 559 -23.40 -7.77 4.53
CA ARG A 559 -23.08 -7.81 5.96
C ARG A 559 -22.92 -6.42 6.58
N GLY A 560 -23.31 -5.37 5.87
CA GLY A 560 -23.18 -4.00 6.36
C GLY A 560 -21.86 -3.32 5.99
N GLY A 561 -21.21 -3.75 4.90
CA GLY A 561 -19.91 -3.25 4.50
C GLY A 561 -18.78 -3.84 5.36
N VAL A 562 -17.57 -3.30 5.25
CA VAL A 562 -16.40 -3.84 5.96
C VAL A 562 -16.60 -3.84 7.46
N LEU A 563 -17.10 -2.73 8.03
CA LEU A 563 -17.29 -2.58 9.48
C LEU A 563 -18.35 -3.55 10.01
N GLY A 564 -19.50 -3.68 9.34
CA GLY A 564 -20.53 -4.64 9.74
C GLY A 564 -20.06 -6.11 9.60
N ALA A 565 -19.27 -6.41 8.56
CA ALA A 565 -18.65 -7.72 8.42
C ALA A 565 -17.66 -8.02 9.56
N MET A 566 -16.88 -7.02 10.01
CA MET A 566 -15.96 -7.14 11.15
C MET A 566 -16.70 -7.35 12.48
N GLU A 567 -17.85 -6.71 12.69
CA GLU A 567 -18.69 -6.95 13.89
C GLU A 567 -19.10 -8.42 14.03
N THR A 568 -19.34 -9.11 12.90
CA THR A 568 -19.65 -10.55 12.88
C THR A 568 -18.42 -11.46 12.77
N GLY A 569 -17.21 -10.89 12.70
CA GLY A 569 -15.96 -11.63 12.53
C GLY A 569 -15.82 -12.32 11.16
N TYR A 570 -16.54 -11.88 10.13
CA TYR A 570 -16.60 -12.57 8.83
C TYR A 570 -15.23 -12.74 8.17
N GLN A 571 -14.47 -11.65 8.04
CA GLN A 571 -13.15 -11.69 7.42
C GLN A 571 -12.21 -12.61 8.20
N ARG A 572 -12.15 -12.43 9.53
CA ARG A 572 -11.29 -13.25 10.42
C ARG A 572 -11.65 -14.74 10.33
N GLY A 573 -12.94 -15.08 10.38
CA GLY A 573 -13.42 -16.45 10.23
C GLY A 573 -13.04 -17.06 8.88
N LYS A 574 -13.29 -16.33 7.77
CA LYS A 574 -12.92 -16.80 6.43
C LYS A 574 -11.41 -17.00 6.27
N ILE A 575 -10.58 -16.10 6.81
CA ILE A 575 -9.11 -16.23 6.81
C ILE A 575 -8.69 -17.50 7.57
N GLN A 576 -9.29 -17.77 8.72
CA GLN A 576 -9.00 -18.98 9.51
C GLN A 576 -9.41 -20.26 8.77
N ASP A 577 -10.58 -20.28 8.14
CA ASP A 577 -11.04 -21.43 7.35
C ASP A 577 -10.10 -21.72 6.17
N GLU A 578 -9.69 -20.69 5.43
CA GLU A 578 -8.71 -20.80 4.33
C GLU A 578 -7.33 -21.25 4.83
N SER A 579 -6.89 -20.75 5.99
CA SER A 579 -5.65 -21.16 6.63
C SER A 579 -5.66 -22.64 7.00
N MET A 580 -6.75 -23.11 7.62
CA MET A 580 -6.93 -24.50 8.00
C MET A 580 -6.99 -25.42 6.79
N HIS A 581 -7.64 -24.98 5.71
CA HIS A 581 -7.67 -25.73 4.46
C HIS A 581 -6.25 -25.91 3.88
N TYR A 582 -5.47 -24.83 3.80
CA TYR A 582 -4.07 -24.89 3.34
C TYR A 582 -3.22 -25.83 4.21
N GLU A 583 -3.26 -25.68 5.54
CA GLU A 583 -2.45 -26.52 6.43
C GLU A 583 -2.85 -27.99 6.34
N MET A 584 -4.15 -28.29 6.19
CA MET A 584 -4.62 -29.66 5.99
C MET A 584 -4.03 -30.27 4.71
N LEU A 585 -4.12 -29.58 3.57
CA LEU A 585 -3.55 -30.09 2.30
C LEU A 585 -2.03 -30.24 2.36
N LYS A 586 -1.35 -29.31 3.04
CA LYS A 586 0.10 -29.38 3.28
C LYS A 586 0.47 -30.59 4.13
N HIS A 587 -0.29 -30.89 5.19
CA HIS A 587 -0.03 -32.01 6.07
C HIS A 587 -0.40 -33.36 5.46
N THR A 588 -1.50 -33.46 4.70
CA THR A 588 -1.88 -34.70 4.00
C THR A 588 -0.97 -35.00 2.81
N GLY A 589 -0.30 -33.98 2.27
CA GLY A 589 0.56 -34.09 1.09
C GLY A 589 -0.17 -33.89 -0.24
N GLU A 590 -1.48 -33.59 -0.20
CA GLU A 590 -2.27 -33.24 -1.39
C GLU A 590 -1.78 -31.95 -2.05
N LEU A 591 -1.29 -31.01 -1.25
CA LEU A 591 -0.54 -29.85 -1.73
C LEU A 591 0.97 -30.12 -1.61
N PRO A 592 1.68 -30.39 -2.72
CA PRO A 592 3.09 -30.73 -2.67
C PRO A 592 3.96 -29.52 -2.29
N ILE A 593 4.74 -29.68 -1.21
CA ILE A 593 5.73 -28.71 -0.75
C ILE A 593 7.11 -29.37 -0.74
N ILE A 594 7.92 -29.01 -1.74
CA ILE A 594 9.27 -29.55 -1.96
C ILE A 594 10.18 -29.25 -0.76
N GLY A 595 10.80 -30.29 -0.21
CA GLY A 595 11.65 -30.22 0.97
C GLY A 595 10.89 -30.35 2.30
N VAL A 596 9.56 -30.44 2.27
CA VAL A 596 8.72 -30.49 3.48
C VAL A 596 7.92 -31.79 3.54
N ASN A 597 6.90 -31.95 2.68
CA ASN A 597 6.05 -33.14 2.65
C ASN A 597 6.42 -34.10 1.49
N THR A 598 7.19 -33.63 0.52
CA THR A 598 7.74 -34.42 -0.59
C THR A 598 9.14 -33.95 -0.94
N PHE A 599 9.95 -34.80 -1.58
CA PHE A 599 11.37 -34.54 -1.87
C PHE A 599 12.16 -34.07 -0.63
N ARG A 600 12.05 -34.84 0.47
CA ARG A 600 12.73 -34.54 1.74
C ARG A 600 14.22 -34.90 1.68
N ASN A 601 15.01 -34.26 2.54
CA ASN A 601 16.44 -34.56 2.67
C ASN A 601 16.66 -36.04 3.09
N PRO A 602 17.43 -36.85 2.32
CA PRO A 602 17.70 -38.24 2.69
C PRO A 602 18.58 -38.37 3.95
N HIS A 603 19.29 -37.30 4.34
CA HIS A 603 20.12 -37.25 5.54
C HIS A 603 19.37 -36.74 6.78
N GLY A 604 18.06 -36.47 6.67
CA GLY A 604 17.22 -35.93 7.74
C GLY A 604 17.22 -34.40 7.80
N ASP A 605 16.34 -33.85 8.64
CA ASP A 605 16.21 -32.41 8.84
C ASP A 605 17.44 -31.92 9.65
N ALA A 606 18.53 -31.60 8.95
CA ALA A 606 19.75 -31.10 9.60
C ALA A 606 19.46 -29.78 10.30
N VAL A 607 19.53 -29.76 11.63
CA VAL A 607 19.60 -28.50 12.39
C VAL A 607 20.92 -27.85 12.01
N LEU A 608 20.88 -26.65 11.42
CA LEU A 608 22.08 -25.87 11.14
C LEU A 608 22.78 -25.59 12.48
N ASP A 609 23.90 -26.27 12.75
CA ASP A 609 24.61 -26.20 14.03
C ASP A 609 25.01 -24.77 14.45
N LYS A 610 25.08 -23.82 13.50
CA LYS A 610 25.39 -22.40 13.73
C LYS A 610 24.76 -21.47 12.68
N LEU A 611 23.44 -21.28 12.71
CA LEU A 611 22.85 -20.11 12.05
C LEU A 611 22.96 -18.90 12.99
N GLU A 612 23.55 -17.81 12.53
CA GLU A 612 23.60 -16.56 13.29
C GLU A 612 22.18 -16.03 13.50
N LEU A 613 21.79 -15.82 14.76
CA LEU A 613 20.48 -15.29 15.11
C LEU A 613 20.58 -13.79 15.35
N ALA A 614 19.82 -13.04 14.58
CA ALA A 614 19.65 -11.60 14.72
C ALA A 614 18.77 -11.30 15.95
N ARG A 615 19.40 -10.87 17.05
CA ARG A 615 18.74 -10.44 18.29
C ARG A 615 19.40 -9.18 18.86
N SER A 616 18.65 -8.47 19.69
CA SER A 616 19.17 -7.34 20.47
C SER A 616 20.16 -7.80 21.55
N THR A 617 21.15 -6.94 21.83
CA THR A 617 22.11 -7.14 22.92
C THR A 617 21.57 -6.58 24.24
N ASP A 618 22.13 -6.99 25.38
CA ASP A 618 21.74 -6.43 26.68
C ASP A 618 22.13 -4.94 26.78
N ASP A 619 23.29 -4.57 26.22
CA ASP A 619 23.77 -3.18 26.17
C ASP A 619 22.80 -2.28 25.38
N GLU A 620 22.26 -2.74 24.26
CA GLU A 620 21.25 -2.00 23.49
C GLU A 620 19.97 -1.76 24.31
N LYS A 621 19.53 -2.76 25.09
CA LYS A 621 18.35 -2.63 25.95
C LYS A 621 18.59 -1.66 27.10
N GLN A 622 19.73 -1.77 27.77
CA GLN A 622 20.13 -0.85 28.83
C GLN A 622 20.29 0.58 28.31
N ASN A 623 20.82 0.76 27.09
CA ASN A 623 20.90 2.04 26.42
C ASN A 623 19.51 2.65 26.20
N GLN A 624 18.54 1.87 25.70
CA GLN A 624 17.16 2.33 25.52
C GLN A 624 16.50 2.75 26.85
N LEU A 625 16.67 1.97 27.92
CA LEU A 625 16.15 2.31 29.24
C LEU A 625 16.74 3.62 29.78
N LYS A 626 18.06 3.80 29.64
CA LYS A 626 18.75 5.01 30.06
C LYS A 626 18.26 6.22 29.28
N ARG A 627 18.22 6.13 27.94
CA ARG A 627 17.76 7.23 27.06
C ARG A 627 16.32 7.64 27.37
N LEU A 628 15.44 6.68 27.64
CA LEU A 628 14.07 6.96 28.07
C LEU A 628 14.03 7.71 29.41
N ALA A 629 14.78 7.25 30.40
CA ALA A 629 14.85 7.91 31.71
C ALA A 629 15.40 9.34 31.63
N ASP A 630 16.44 9.55 30.81
CA ASP A 630 17.02 10.86 30.54
C ASP A 630 15.98 11.80 29.87
N PHE A 631 15.24 11.29 28.88
CA PHE A 631 14.17 12.04 28.19
C PHE A 631 13.02 12.41 29.14
N HIS A 632 12.55 11.47 29.98
CA HIS A 632 11.53 11.74 30.99
C HIS A 632 11.98 12.77 32.01
N THR A 633 13.25 12.71 32.44
CA THR A 633 13.81 13.68 33.39
C THR A 633 13.86 15.08 32.77
N LEU A 634 14.28 15.18 31.50
CA LEU A 634 14.34 16.45 30.78
C LEU A 634 12.97 17.14 30.66
N HIS A 635 11.92 16.36 30.39
CA HIS A 635 10.57 16.88 30.13
C HIS A 635 9.57 16.67 31.27
N ALA A 636 10.04 16.42 32.49
CA ALA A 636 9.21 16.14 33.66
C ALA A 636 8.21 17.28 33.99
N ALA A 637 8.58 18.53 33.71
CA ALA A 637 7.73 19.69 33.98
C ALA A 637 6.64 19.91 32.92
N GLU A 638 6.90 19.53 31.67
CA GLU A 638 6.04 19.84 30.51
C GLU A 638 5.07 18.69 30.19
N SER A 639 5.53 17.45 30.33
CA SER A 639 4.80 16.25 29.92
C SER A 639 3.39 16.13 30.54
N PRO A 640 3.14 16.39 31.86
CA PRO A 640 1.79 16.21 32.41
C PRO A 640 0.77 17.19 31.82
N THR A 641 1.20 18.41 31.52
CA THR A 641 0.34 19.43 30.90
C THR A 641 0.02 19.07 29.46
N MET A 642 1.02 18.57 28.73
CA MET A 642 0.85 18.15 27.34
C MET A 642 -0.07 16.93 27.20
N LEU A 643 0.07 15.92 28.06
CA LEU A 643 -0.81 14.75 28.06
C LEU A 643 -2.27 15.13 28.34
N LYS A 644 -2.51 16.06 29.27
CA LYS A 644 -3.86 16.61 29.52
C LYS A 644 -4.42 17.35 28.30
N LYS A 645 -3.60 18.14 27.60
CA LYS A 645 -4.00 18.81 26.34
C LYS A 645 -4.41 17.76 25.29
N LEU A 646 -3.65 16.69 25.15
CA LEU A 646 -3.95 15.59 24.23
C LEU A 646 -5.28 14.89 24.59
N GLN A 647 -5.50 14.61 25.87
CA GLN A 647 -6.76 14.03 26.35
C GLN A 647 -7.96 14.95 26.09
N GLN A 648 -7.79 16.24 26.37
CA GLN A 648 -8.84 17.23 26.15
C GLN A 648 -9.19 17.36 24.66
N ALA A 649 -8.22 17.30 23.77
CA ALA A 649 -8.46 17.31 22.32
C ALA A 649 -9.32 16.12 21.85
N VAL A 650 -9.17 14.95 22.47
CA VAL A 650 -10.05 13.79 22.22
C VAL A 650 -11.47 14.08 22.73
N ILE A 651 -11.61 14.58 23.96
CA ILE A 651 -12.90 14.87 24.60
C ILE A 651 -13.68 15.94 23.83
N ASP A 652 -13.00 16.98 23.37
CA ASP A 652 -13.58 18.09 22.60
C ASP A 652 -13.72 17.77 21.11
N ASN A 653 -13.39 16.54 20.70
CA ASN A 653 -13.44 16.07 19.32
C ASN A 653 -12.66 16.97 18.33
N GLN A 654 -11.49 17.45 18.77
CA GLN A 654 -10.53 18.19 17.94
C GLN A 654 -9.62 17.23 17.16
N ASN A 655 -8.81 17.78 16.25
CA ASN A 655 -7.80 17.02 15.51
C ASN A 655 -6.70 16.53 16.47
N VAL A 656 -6.60 15.21 16.66
CA VAL A 656 -5.66 14.61 17.62
C VAL A 656 -4.24 14.63 17.07
N PHE A 657 -4.07 14.47 15.75
CA PHE A 657 -2.74 14.43 15.13
C PHE A 657 -2.02 15.79 15.20
N GLU A 658 -2.77 16.89 15.09
CA GLU A 658 -2.21 18.23 15.30
C GLU A 658 -1.59 18.38 16.71
N VAL A 659 -2.25 17.87 17.76
CA VAL A 659 -1.69 17.89 19.11
C VAL A 659 -0.54 16.91 19.27
N LEU A 660 -0.57 15.76 18.57
CA LEU A 660 0.55 14.80 18.57
C LEU A 660 1.84 15.41 18.01
N MET A 661 1.76 16.31 17.03
CA MET A 661 2.93 17.03 16.51
C MET A 661 3.69 17.81 17.58
N ASP A 662 3.00 18.28 18.62
CA ASP A 662 3.63 18.91 19.79
C ASP A 662 3.95 17.87 20.87
N ALA A 663 3.06 16.90 21.10
CA ALA A 663 3.17 15.97 22.22
C ALA A 663 4.45 15.12 22.17
N VAL A 664 4.83 14.65 20.98
CA VAL A 664 6.03 13.81 20.81
C VAL A 664 7.34 14.53 21.12
N ARG A 665 7.33 15.86 21.25
CA ARG A 665 8.52 16.64 21.62
C ARG A 665 8.84 16.56 23.11
N VAL A 666 7.85 16.24 23.95
CA VAL A 666 7.98 16.25 25.42
C VAL A 666 7.42 14.99 26.09
N CYS A 667 6.81 14.09 25.33
CA CYS A 667 6.24 12.84 25.83
C CYS A 667 6.79 11.63 25.06
N SER A 668 7.05 10.54 25.77
CA SER A 668 7.39 9.25 25.15
C SER A 668 6.19 8.56 24.53
N LEU A 669 6.44 7.52 23.75
CA LEU A 669 5.42 6.69 23.10
C LEU A 669 4.45 6.09 24.13
N GLY A 670 4.97 5.48 25.19
CA GLY A 670 4.18 4.88 26.26
C GLY A 670 3.33 5.88 27.04
N GLN A 671 3.87 7.08 27.31
CA GLN A 671 3.12 8.17 27.94
C GLN A 671 1.93 8.60 27.08
N ILE A 672 2.15 8.81 25.77
CA ILE A 672 1.10 9.20 24.82
C ILE A 672 0.04 8.11 24.71
N THR A 673 0.44 6.85 24.51
CA THR A 673 -0.48 5.72 24.38
C THR A 673 -1.35 5.55 25.62
N SER A 674 -0.74 5.62 26.82
CA SER A 674 -1.47 5.50 28.09
C SER A 674 -2.49 6.63 28.26
N ALA A 675 -2.12 7.87 27.95
CA ALA A 675 -3.05 9.00 28.02
C ALA A 675 -4.23 8.84 27.05
N LEU A 676 -3.98 8.32 25.84
CA LEU A 676 -5.03 8.03 24.86
C LEU A 676 -5.92 6.84 25.26
N PHE A 677 -5.42 5.85 26.00
CA PHE A 677 -6.26 4.77 26.53
C PHE A 677 -7.36 5.27 27.47
N GLU A 678 -7.09 6.32 28.25
CA GLU A 678 -8.06 6.89 29.20
C GLU A 678 -9.24 7.58 28.51
N VAL A 679 -9.09 8.02 27.25
CA VAL A 679 -10.11 8.82 26.53
C VAL A 679 -10.60 8.21 25.22
N GLY A 680 -9.76 7.44 24.51
CA GLY A 680 -10.08 6.79 23.23
C GLY A 680 -10.45 5.30 23.36
N GLY A 681 -10.26 4.74 24.56
CA GLY A 681 -10.55 3.34 24.87
C GLY A 681 -9.50 2.36 24.34
N GLN A 682 -9.32 1.26 25.07
CA GLN A 682 -8.48 0.14 24.64
C GLN A 682 -9.24 -0.77 23.68
N TYR A 683 -8.50 -1.39 22.77
CA TYR A 683 -9.04 -2.41 21.88
C TYR A 683 -9.65 -3.56 22.69
N ARG A 684 -10.90 -3.90 22.38
CA ARG A 684 -11.55 -5.11 22.89
C ARG A 684 -11.39 -6.19 21.84
N ARG A 685 -10.75 -7.31 22.21
CA ARG A 685 -10.71 -8.49 21.35
C ARG A 685 -12.15 -8.97 21.16
N ASN A 686 -12.67 -8.82 19.95
CA ASN A 686 -13.93 -9.43 19.56
C ASN A 686 -13.63 -10.89 19.22
N MET A 687 -14.22 -11.80 20.01
CA MET A 687 -13.96 -13.25 20.11
C MET A 687 -12.63 -13.62 20.78
#